data_AF-A0A151H3F4-F1
#
_entry.id   AF-A0A151H3F4-F1
#
_cell.length_a   1.000
_cell.length_b   1.000
_cell.length_c   1.000
_cell.angle_alpha   90.00
_cell.angle_beta   90.00
_cell.angle_gamma   90.00
#
_symmetry.space_group_name_H-M   'P 1'
#
loop_
_entity.id
_entity.type
_entity.pdbx_description
1 polymer ?
#
loop_
_entity_poly.entity_id
_entity_poly.type
_entity_poly.pdbx_seq_one_letter_code
_entity_poly.pdbx_strand_id
1 'polypeptide(L)'
;MNDPIAKVTIGDSTAAILAGGRVYVHSLNAAEEAGNKCTLECLPNKDSRASATACALADGFLVVAHSETYMTYFSVAEKAGFCEYQHSARIVSLFPNRPCTKTVFQDKDGGVFLHNPCTETCVRVVKTDKPLSTVLWDVNDPTIFVCCMENEVTTYCYMPYYLQGETVMEVSDCPISRTFERALSPRDGTASRSCRIERQLRFLGILTYQLPSGQLATECLKTHNSVVLEHKAPLERQIWEMLGKAALDQMDLELAEKAYQRIPRADILMWLNGIRQRSEEKLVAMGNIYAHMEDYDKAAESFLKSKQATLALDLLVDLQNWDRALILAQTLDPKRLAPLNLRYAHDLEAEGKHQKALRHYERARELFSRSEGHWQPERPADEASAASPSERAGQEKENRGNRRTFPTPKVSQPQRICLAGIARCAIRIGEIQRGMQMAVDLGDRAVLHECASLLEDLKQFAEAASFHEKTGNTDKAVALYIQAHDFVAAAPLMRQIESPKLQRMFAKAKEEQRCFHEAMEAYARAKNYQAVVRILLHELGQEQEAFDLVRTTGSAAAAETAADFCRKQGRIKEAVAFLVAAGRVQEAMTLAEERDEMEAFVQSAGDKTEPDIQKRIAVYYEKQNLPVQAARHYANCGNAEKALDLYLNADVPAYDAAIELVSRFRQQPLTRTLQDFLEGVSDGVSKDPSFLHKLHMALGDHVEAAKYACKVARKEQEEGHYKVAHDILFRTWKNLEAEKLPLPQEIFNHFASLHSYILVRRLMRAGDLTVAAYLLERVLQNIHEFEAHAPSIMTSAILAFQRASMKHRAHKYSRQLLMKPGHRQDIPDKHKRTVEACARKPPSSAEADPEPACSPCPFCAAPLPDFTLSCDACQHVSPFCIATGKHLVAGDCAMCPHCKFPARATALQDLLSTEETCPMCEAALAPGEIVLAGANSFLRRANIERQAMCTSELSETESHDDEDMGSKATKRQEENIVSILDAFETVGSTAESNSRTAAEPPSPEKRC
;
A
#
# COMPACT_ATOMS: atom_id res chain seq x y z
N MET A 1 -75.31 -78.50 -19.57
CA MET A 1 -74.58 -77.85 -20.68
C MET A 1 -74.17 -78.93 -21.64
N ASN A 2 -74.50 -78.81 -22.93
CA ASN A 2 -74.03 -79.75 -23.97
C ASN A 2 -72.89 -79.14 -24.81
N ASP A 3 -72.59 -77.86 -24.60
CA ASP A 3 -71.51 -77.15 -25.29
C ASP A 3 -70.12 -77.53 -24.72
N PRO A 4 -69.07 -77.59 -25.55
CA PRO A 4 -67.72 -77.83 -25.07
C PRO A 4 -67.24 -76.68 -24.16
N ILE A 5 -66.68 -77.05 -23.01
CA ILE A 5 -66.05 -76.11 -22.08
C ILE A 5 -64.71 -75.65 -22.69
N ALA A 6 -64.61 -74.36 -22.99
CA ALA A 6 -63.43 -73.75 -23.61
C ALA A 6 -62.37 -73.32 -22.57
N LYS A 7 -62.80 -72.73 -21.45
CA LYS A 7 -61.92 -72.34 -20.34
C LYS A 7 -62.66 -72.47 -19.02
N VAL A 8 -61.94 -72.81 -17.95
CA VAL A 8 -62.41 -72.67 -16.57
C VAL A 8 -61.37 -71.85 -15.82
N THR A 9 -61.82 -70.90 -15.02
CA THR A 9 -60.99 -70.05 -14.15
C THR A 9 -61.56 -70.11 -12.74
N ILE A 10 -60.71 -70.22 -11.72
CA ILE A 10 -61.09 -70.30 -10.31
C ILE A 10 -60.41 -69.13 -9.59
N GLY A 11 -61.14 -68.48 -8.69
CA GLY A 11 -60.62 -67.52 -7.71
C GLY A 11 -61.00 -67.96 -6.29
N ASP A 12 -60.66 -67.13 -5.30
CA ASP A 12 -60.68 -67.51 -3.87
C ASP A 12 -62.07 -67.94 -3.35
N SER A 13 -63.16 -67.40 -3.91
CA SER A 13 -64.54 -67.69 -3.51
C SER A 13 -65.50 -67.97 -4.67
N THR A 14 -65.04 -67.86 -5.92
CA THR A 14 -65.86 -67.99 -7.13
C THR A 14 -65.14 -68.72 -8.24
N ALA A 15 -65.89 -69.39 -9.12
CA ALA A 15 -65.39 -70.02 -10.33
C ALA A 15 -66.18 -69.53 -11.54
N ALA A 16 -65.50 -69.35 -12.67
CA ALA A 16 -66.10 -68.97 -13.96
C ALA A 16 -65.76 -69.98 -15.05
N ILE A 17 -66.74 -70.29 -15.89
CA ILE A 17 -66.69 -71.31 -16.94
C ILE A 17 -67.08 -70.65 -18.27
N LEU A 18 -66.17 -70.61 -19.22
CA LEU A 18 -66.45 -70.20 -20.61
C LEU A 18 -66.91 -71.44 -21.40
N ALA A 19 -68.18 -71.46 -21.79
CA ALA A 19 -68.79 -72.53 -22.58
C ALA A 19 -69.80 -71.94 -23.58
N GLY A 20 -69.81 -72.43 -24.83
CA GLY A 20 -70.75 -71.97 -25.85
C GLY A 20 -70.70 -70.45 -26.16
N GLY A 21 -69.54 -69.80 -25.95
CA GLY A 21 -69.39 -68.35 -26.13
C GLY A 21 -69.96 -67.49 -24.99
N ARG A 22 -70.38 -68.10 -23.88
CA ARG A 22 -70.89 -67.42 -22.68
C ARG A 22 -70.05 -67.79 -21.46
N VAL A 23 -69.96 -66.87 -20.50
CA VAL A 23 -69.25 -67.10 -19.24
C VAL A 23 -70.29 -67.33 -18.13
N TYR A 24 -70.17 -68.45 -17.43
CA TYR A 24 -71.03 -68.83 -16.31
C TYR A 24 -70.24 -68.77 -15.02
N VAL A 25 -70.71 -68.00 -14.04
CA VAL A 25 -70.08 -67.83 -12.73
C VAL A 25 -70.84 -68.63 -11.67
N HIS A 26 -70.09 -69.14 -10.70
CA HIS A 26 -70.56 -69.96 -9.59
C HIS A 26 -69.81 -69.56 -8.30
N SER A 27 -70.51 -69.51 -7.16
CA SER A 27 -69.91 -69.28 -5.84
C SER A 27 -69.48 -70.60 -5.23
N LEU A 28 -68.21 -70.71 -4.83
CA LEU A 28 -67.61 -71.93 -4.27
C LEU A 28 -68.02 -72.17 -2.81
N ASN A 29 -68.39 -71.11 -2.10
CA ASN A 29 -68.71 -71.17 -0.67
C ASN A 29 -70.21 -71.42 -0.39
N ALA A 30 -71.04 -71.57 -1.43
CA ALA A 30 -72.50 -71.65 -1.32
C ALA A 30 -73.05 -73.02 -0.85
N ALA A 31 -72.19 -73.95 -0.41
CA ALA A 31 -72.56 -75.34 -0.14
C ALA A 31 -73.15 -75.60 1.26
N GLU A 32 -73.04 -74.67 2.21
CA GLU A 32 -73.43 -74.88 3.61
C GLU A 32 -74.77 -74.21 4.03
N GLU A 33 -75.36 -73.35 3.19
CA GLU A 33 -76.68 -72.78 3.46
C GLU A 33 -77.82 -73.59 2.80
N ALA A 34 -78.77 -74.01 3.63
CA ALA A 34 -79.73 -75.07 3.28
C ALA A 34 -80.68 -74.73 2.11
N GLY A 35 -80.78 -75.65 1.15
CA GLY A 35 -81.93 -75.78 0.24
C GLY A 35 -81.85 -75.01 -1.08
N ASN A 36 -80.88 -74.11 -1.29
CA ASN A 36 -80.72 -73.44 -2.58
C ASN A 36 -80.08 -74.37 -3.62
N LYS A 37 -80.73 -74.51 -4.79
CA LYS A 37 -80.13 -75.17 -5.95
C LYS A 37 -78.90 -74.36 -6.39
N CYS A 38 -77.74 -74.99 -6.52
CA CYS A 38 -76.59 -74.40 -7.18
C CYS A 38 -76.95 -73.95 -8.60
N THR A 39 -77.15 -72.65 -8.80
CA THR A 39 -77.38 -72.05 -10.12
C THR A 39 -76.07 -71.53 -10.68
N LEU A 40 -75.83 -71.85 -11.96
CA LEU A 40 -74.77 -71.25 -12.77
C LEU A 40 -75.32 -69.96 -13.37
N GLU A 41 -74.87 -68.80 -12.91
CA GLU A 41 -75.31 -67.50 -13.43
C GLU A 41 -74.50 -67.11 -14.66
N CYS A 42 -75.15 -66.72 -15.77
CA CYS A 42 -74.45 -66.21 -16.94
C CYS A 42 -74.07 -64.73 -16.73
N LEU A 43 -72.79 -64.37 -16.88
CA LEU A 43 -72.33 -62.99 -16.76
C LEU A 43 -71.37 -62.65 -17.91
N PRO A 44 -71.59 -61.56 -18.66
CA PRO A 44 -72.67 -60.58 -18.53
C PRO A 44 -74.07 -61.11 -18.88
N ASN A 45 -75.09 -60.56 -18.21
CA ASN A 45 -76.52 -60.84 -18.42
C ASN A 45 -77.17 -59.98 -19.53
N LYS A 46 -76.38 -59.29 -20.36
CA LYS A 46 -76.91 -58.53 -21.52
C LYS A 46 -77.14 -59.50 -22.69
N ASP A 47 -78.15 -59.24 -23.52
CA ASP A 47 -78.40 -59.96 -24.80
C ASP A 47 -77.34 -59.60 -25.87
N SER A 48 -76.05 -59.72 -25.54
CA SER A 48 -74.95 -59.39 -26.43
C SER A 48 -74.81 -60.44 -27.53
N ARG A 49 -74.85 -59.99 -28.80
CA ARG A 49 -74.50 -60.81 -29.97
C ARG A 49 -73.03 -61.21 -30.00
N ALA A 50 -72.19 -60.47 -29.27
CA ALA A 50 -70.77 -60.78 -29.10
C ALA A 50 -70.58 -62.06 -28.26
N SER A 51 -69.75 -62.96 -28.76
CA SER A 51 -69.32 -64.19 -28.08
C SER A 51 -68.07 -63.91 -27.26
N ALA A 52 -68.05 -64.36 -26.01
CA ALA A 52 -66.87 -64.23 -25.15
C ALA A 52 -65.70 -65.05 -25.73
N THR A 53 -64.55 -64.41 -25.91
CA THR A 53 -63.33 -65.00 -26.49
C THR A 53 -62.39 -65.50 -25.41
N ALA A 54 -62.31 -64.78 -24.30
CA ALA A 54 -61.54 -65.14 -23.12
C ALA A 54 -62.21 -64.57 -21.87
N CYS A 55 -61.99 -65.23 -20.73
CA CYS A 55 -62.38 -64.73 -19.42
C CYS A 55 -61.24 -64.91 -18.40
N ALA A 56 -61.24 -64.07 -17.37
CA ALA A 56 -60.37 -64.18 -16.20
C ALA A 56 -61.10 -63.65 -14.95
N LEU A 57 -60.78 -64.21 -13.79
CA LEU A 57 -61.25 -63.76 -12.47
C LEU A 57 -60.09 -63.17 -11.68
N ALA A 58 -60.36 -62.12 -10.91
CA ALA A 58 -59.42 -61.49 -9.99
C ALA A 58 -60.20 -60.89 -8.81
N ASP A 59 -60.05 -61.48 -7.62
CA ASP A 59 -60.55 -60.97 -6.31
C ASP A 59 -61.96 -60.33 -6.36
N GLY A 60 -62.96 -61.09 -6.79
CA GLY A 60 -64.36 -60.63 -6.89
C GLY A 60 -64.72 -59.89 -8.19
N PHE A 61 -63.77 -59.69 -9.10
CA PHE A 61 -63.99 -59.13 -10.44
C PHE A 61 -63.85 -60.17 -11.55
N LEU A 62 -64.65 -60.02 -12.60
CA LEU A 62 -64.64 -60.82 -13.82
C LEU A 62 -64.28 -59.91 -15.01
N VAL A 63 -63.18 -60.23 -15.69
CA VAL A 63 -62.81 -59.60 -16.97
C VAL A 63 -63.21 -60.51 -18.11
N VAL A 64 -63.97 -59.99 -19.06
CA VAL A 64 -64.44 -60.71 -20.26
C VAL A 64 -63.99 -59.98 -21.51
N ALA A 65 -63.34 -60.71 -22.43
CA ALA A 65 -63.04 -60.24 -23.78
C ALA A 65 -64.12 -60.75 -24.74
N HIS A 66 -64.52 -59.92 -25.69
CA HIS A 66 -65.64 -60.18 -26.60
C HIS A 66 -65.18 -60.29 -28.05
N SER A 67 -65.98 -60.95 -28.89
CA SER A 67 -65.64 -61.19 -30.30
C SER A 67 -65.55 -59.92 -31.14
N GLU A 68 -66.20 -58.84 -30.70
CA GLU A 68 -66.26 -57.52 -31.37
C GLU A 68 -65.12 -56.58 -30.90
N THR A 69 -63.96 -57.16 -30.57
CA THR A 69 -62.69 -56.49 -30.23
C THR A 69 -62.68 -55.58 -28.99
N TYR A 70 -63.67 -55.69 -28.10
CA TYR A 70 -63.70 -54.99 -26.81
C TYR A 70 -63.54 -55.94 -25.61
N MET A 71 -63.17 -55.38 -24.45
CA MET A 71 -63.20 -56.07 -23.16
C MET A 71 -63.98 -55.27 -22.12
N THR A 72 -64.55 -55.98 -21.16
CA THR A 72 -65.42 -55.44 -20.12
C THR A 72 -65.02 -55.96 -18.75
N TYR A 73 -65.01 -55.08 -17.77
CA TYR A 73 -64.76 -55.37 -16.37
C TYR A 73 -66.07 -55.40 -15.58
N PHE A 74 -66.35 -56.52 -14.91
CA PHE A 74 -67.55 -56.73 -14.11
C PHE A 74 -67.21 -56.96 -12.64
N SER A 75 -67.93 -56.30 -11.74
CA SER A 75 -67.98 -56.68 -10.32
C SER A 75 -68.92 -57.88 -10.16
N VAL A 76 -68.41 -59.00 -9.62
CA VAL A 76 -69.23 -60.20 -9.35
C VAL A 76 -70.15 -59.96 -8.15
N ALA A 77 -69.73 -59.14 -7.20
CA ALA A 77 -70.53 -58.78 -6.02
C ALA A 77 -71.71 -57.84 -6.38
N GLU A 78 -71.46 -56.80 -7.17
CA GLU A 78 -72.48 -55.82 -7.56
C GLU A 78 -73.26 -56.23 -8.83
N LYS A 79 -72.81 -57.27 -9.52
CA LYS A 79 -73.36 -57.79 -10.79
C LYS A 79 -73.43 -56.73 -11.91
N ALA A 80 -72.57 -55.71 -11.83
CA ALA A 80 -72.52 -54.57 -12.75
C ALA A 80 -71.17 -54.49 -13.47
N GLY A 81 -71.18 -53.91 -14.69
CA GLY A 81 -69.97 -53.58 -15.44
C GLY A 81 -69.55 -52.15 -15.16
N PHE A 82 -68.26 -51.92 -14.87
CA PHE A 82 -67.75 -50.60 -14.47
C PHE A 82 -66.77 -49.97 -15.48
N CYS A 83 -66.18 -50.76 -16.38
CA CYS A 83 -65.29 -50.28 -17.43
C CYS A 83 -65.46 -51.14 -18.69
N GLU A 84 -65.47 -50.49 -19.86
CA GLU A 84 -65.50 -51.11 -21.18
C GLU A 84 -64.40 -50.47 -22.04
N TYR A 85 -63.50 -51.28 -22.58
CA TYR A 85 -62.35 -50.84 -23.37
C TYR A 85 -62.41 -51.44 -24.77
N GLN A 86 -62.35 -50.58 -25.80
CA GLN A 86 -62.33 -50.97 -27.20
C GLN A 86 -60.88 -51.13 -27.70
N HIS A 87 -60.52 -52.31 -28.23
CA HIS A 87 -59.24 -52.55 -28.88
C HIS A 87 -59.38 -52.60 -30.41
N SER A 88 -58.28 -52.38 -31.11
CA SER A 88 -58.20 -52.45 -32.59
C SER A 88 -58.22 -53.89 -33.13
N ALA A 89 -57.95 -54.89 -32.27
CA ALA A 89 -57.82 -56.29 -32.62
C ALA A 89 -58.58 -57.20 -31.63
N ARG A 90 -58.94 -58.40 -32.06
CA ARG A 90 -59.62 -59.39 -31.20
C ARG A 90 -58.68 -59.85 -30.08
N ILE A 91 -59.13 -59.71 -28.84
CA ILE A 91 -58.40 -60.15 -27.65
C ILE A 91 -58.53 -61.68 -27.50
N VAL A 92 -57.40 -62.35 -27.24
CA VAL A 92 -57.25 -63.82 -27.21
C VAL A 92 -56.98 -64.34 -25.80
N SER A 93 -56.22 -63.60 -24.99
CA SER A 93 -55.90 -63.96 -23.60
C SER A 93 -55.99 -62.75 -22.67
N LEU A 94 -56.29 -63.01 -21.39
CA LEU A 94 -56.53 -62.02 -20.34
C LEU A 94 -55.85 -62.46 -19.04
N PHE A 95 -55.09 -61.56 -18.43
CA PHE A 95 -54.35 -61.76 -17.19
C PHE A 95 -54.44 -60.50 -16.28
N PRO A 96 -55.54 -60.32 -15.54
CA PRO A 96 -55.69 -59.26 -14.54
C PRO A 96 -54.72 -59.44 -13.36
N ASN A 97 -54.33 -58.34 -12.72
CA ASN A 97 -53.67 -58.39 -11.41
C ASN A 97 -54.71 -58.73 -10.31
N ARG A 98 -54.26 -59.16 -9.11
CA ARG A 98 -55.17 -59.59 -8.03
C ARG A 98 -56.29 -58.57 -7.72
N PRO A 99 -56.03 -57.27 -7.50
CA PRO A 99 -57.09 -56.29 -7.22
C PRO A 99 -57.84 -55.79 -8.49
N CYS A 100 -57.62 -56.40 -9.65
CA CYS A 100 -58.21 -56.03 -10.95
C CYS A 100 -57.98 -54.56 -11.42
N THR A 101 -57.03 -53.85 -10.82
CA THR A 101 -56.66 -52.46 -11.20
C THR A 101 -55.81 -52.38 -12.46
N LYS A 102 -55.31 -53.51 -12.98
CA LYS A 102 -54.54 -53.62 -14.23
C LYS A 102 -54.85 -54.94 -14.92
N THR A 103 -54.76 -54.98 -16.25
CA THR A 103 -54.90 -56.23 -17.00
C THR A 103 -53.92 -56.26 -18.16
N VAL A 104 -53.09 -57.30 -18.19
CA VAL A 104 -52.31 -57.64 -19.37
C VAL A 104 -53.13 -58.53 -20.28
N PHE A 105 -53.17 -58.22 -21.57
CA PHE A 105 -53.91 -58.98 -22.57
C PHE A 105 -53.10 -59.15 -23.85
N GLN A 106 -53.34 -60.24 -24.58
CA GLN A 106 -52.77 -60.47 -25.92
C GLN A 106 -53.87 -60.43 -26.97
N ASP A 107 -53.62 -59.75 -28.08
CA ASP A 107 -54.49 -59.76 -29.25
C ASP A 107 -54.10 -60.82 -30.30
N LYS A 108 -54.99 -61.00 -31.29
CA LYS A 108 -54.81 -61.92 -32.42
C LYS A 108 -53.59 -61.62 -33.30
N ASP A 109 -53.02 -60.41 -33.25
CA ASP A 109 -51.91 -59.97 -34.09
C ASP A 109 -50.56 -60.05 -33.34
N GLY A 110 -50.55 -60.71 -32.17
CA GLY A 110 -49.38 -60.92 -31.32
C GLY A 110 -49.04 -59.73 -30.42
N GLY A 111 -49.87 -58.68 -30.39
CA GLY A 111 -49.64 -57.53 -29.53
C GLY A 111 -49.99 -57.83 -28.07
N VAL A 112 -49.06 -57.55 -27.15
CA VAL A 112 -49.28 -57.62 -25.70
C VAL A 112 -49.43 -56.20 -25.17
N PHE A 113 -50.48 -55.96 -24.39
CA PHE A 113 -50.86 -54.65 -23.87
C PHE A 113 -51.21 -54.72 -22.39
N LEU A 114 -51.02 -53.61 -21.67
CA LEU A 114 -51.46 -53.41 -20.30
C LEU A 114 -52.50 -52.29 -20.30
N HIS A 115 -53.71 -52.60 -19.86
CA HIS A 115 -54.79 -51.65 -19.67
C HIS A 115 -55.00 -51.34 -18.18
N ASN A 116 -55.19 -50.05 -17.87
CA ASN A 116 -55.50 -49.55 -16.54
C ASN A 116 -56.92 -48.96 -16.53
N PRO A 117 -57.94 -49.72 -16.08
CA PRO A 117 -59.33 -49.25 -16.06
C PRO A 117 -59.59 -48.06 -15.13
N CYS A 118 -58.63 -47.66 -14.28
CA CYS A 118 -58.78 -46.50 -13.40
C CYS A 118 -58.33 -45.17 -14.05
N THR A 119 -57.46 -45.22 -15.07
CA THR A 119 -57.03 -44.04 -15.84
C THR A 119 -57.45 -44.10 -17.31
N GLU A 120 -58.16 -45.16 -17.71
CA GLU A 120 -58.59 -45.46 -19.09
C GLU A 120 -57.43 -45.51 -20.10
N THR A 121 -56.21 -45.73 -19.61
CA THR A 121 -55.01 -45.85 -20.44
C THR A 121 -54.77 -47.28 -20.88
N CYS A 122 -54.24 -47.44 -22.09
CA CYS A 122 -53.71 -48.70 -22.58
C CYS A 122 -52.30 -48.50 -23.14
N VAL A 123 -51.32 -49.16 -22.53
CA VAL A 123 -49.91 -49.10 -22.91
C VAL A 123 -49.53 -50.41 -23.59
N ARG A 124 -48.78 -50.33 -24.69
CA ARG A 124 -48.23 -51.50 -25.36
C ARG A 124 -47.01 -52.01 -24.59
N VAL A 125 -47.00 -53.29 -24.24
CA VAL A 125 -45.90 -53.94 -23.52
C VAL A 125 -44.85 -54.46 -24.51
N VAL A 126 -45.28 -55.33 -25.43
CA VAL A 126 -44.38 -56.00 -26.40
C VAL A 126 -45.19 -56.50 -27.60
N LYS A 127 -44.51 -56.97 -28.66
CA LYS A 127 -45.14 -57.76 -29.73
C LYS A 127 -44.45 -59.13 -29.82
N THR A 128 -45.21 -60.20 -29.77
CA THR A 128 -44.70 -61.58 -29.74
C THR A 128 -45.50 -62.47 -30.68
N ASP A 129 -44.82 -63.23 -31.53
CA ASP A 129 -45.46 -64.23 -32.40
C ASP A 129 -45.81 -65.53 -31.63
N LYS A 130 -45.34 -65.66 -30.38
CA LYS A 130 -45.64 -66.75 -29.45
C LYS A 130 -46.84 -66.39 -28.56
N PRO A 131 -47.71 -67.36 -28.20
CA PRO A 131 -48.80 -67.13 -27.25
C PRO A 131 -48.27 -66.98 -25.81
N LEU A 132 -48.88 -66.08 -25.03
CA LEU A 132 -48.64 -65.99 -23.58
C LEU A 132 -49.23 -67.21 -22.85
N SER A 133 -48.41 -67.89 -22.06
CA SER A 133 -48.84 -69.02 -21.23
C SER A 133 -49.48 -68.55 -19.91
N THR A 134 -48.85 -67.57 -19.25
CA THR A 134 -49.37 -66.89 -18.06
C THR A 134 -48.70 -65.53 -17.85
N VAL A 135 -49.27 -64.69 -16.98
CA VAL A 135 -48.64 -63.46 -16.49
C VAL A 135 -48.62 -63.47 -14.96
N LEU A 136 -47.44 -63.23 -14.38
CA LEU A 136 -47.18 -63.30 -12.95
C LEU A 136 -46.90 -61.89 -12.38
N TRP A 137 -47.89 -61.34 -11.70
CA TRP A 137 -47.81 -60.08 -10.96
C TRP A 137 -47.03 -60.27 -9.65
N ASP A 138 -46.17 -59.32 -9.27
CA ASP A 138 -45.58 -59.31 -7.93
C ASP A 138 -46.66 -58.92 -6.90
N VAL A 139 -46.73 -59.66 -5.79
CA VAL A 139 -47.75 -59.44 -4.74
C VAL A 139 -47.45 -58.19 -3.91
N ASN A 140 -46.17 -57.80 -3.81
CA ASN A 140 -45.75 -56.63 -3.04
C ASN A 140 -45.69 -55.35 -3.89
N ASP A 141 -45.39 -55.48 -5.19
CA ASP A 141 -45.32 -54.33 -6.11
C ASP A 141 -46.25 -54.52 -7.33
N PRO A 142 -47.42 -53.86 -7.38
CA PRO A 142 -48.37 -53.99 -8.48
C PRO A 142 -47.93 -53.32 -9.78
N THR A 143 -46.75 -52.67 -9.82
CA THR A 143 -46.13 -52.18 -11.05
C THR A 143 -45.30 -53.24 -11.77
N ILE A 144 -44.87 -54.29 -11.07
CA ILE A 144 -43.96 -55.31 -11.61
C ILE A 144 -44.75 -56.56 -12.00
N PHE A 145 -44.55 -57.00 -13.24
CA PHE A 145 -45.15 -58.24 -13.75
C PHE A 145 -44.19 -58.99 -14.67
N VAL A 146 -44.45 -60.28 -14.87
CA VAL A 146 -43.68 -61.16 -15.75
C VAL A 146 -44.60 -61.76 -16.78
N CYS A 147 -44.22 -61.69 -18.05
CA CYS A 147 -44.88 -62.41 -19.13
C CYS A 147 -44.15 -63.75 -19.32
N CYS A 148 -44.88 -64.86 -19.17
CA CYS A 148 -44.37 -66.19 -19.48
C CYS A 148 -44.84 -66.61 -20.88
N MET A 149 -43.91 -67.09 -21.68
CA MET A 149 -44.13 -67.82 -22.93
C MET A 149 -43.67 -69.28 -22.72
N GLU A 150 -43.71 -70.13 -23.76
CA GLU A 150 -43.36 -71.55 -23.59
C GLU A 150 -41.90 -71.77 -23.13
N ASN A 151 -40.94 -71.01 -23.69
CA ASN A 151 -39.50 -71.13 -23.41
C ASN A 151 -38.84 -69.79 -22.98
N GLU A 152 -39.61 -68.71 -22.78
CA GLU A 152 -39.10 -67.36 -22.47
C GLU A 152 -39.88 -66.72 -21.31
N VAL A 153 -39.17 -66.01 -20.43
CA VAL A 153 -39.71 -65.33 -19.25
C VAL A 153 -39.06 -63.95 -19.16
N THR A 154 -39.84 -62.91 -19.40
CA THR A 154 -39.37 -61.52 -19.44
C THR A 154 -40.09 -60.70 -18.36
N THR A 155 -39.34 -59.92 -17.58
CA THR A 155 -39.93 -59.02 -16.58
C THR A 155 -40.17 -57.63 -17.17
N TYR A 156 -41.35 -57.08 -16.87
CA TYR A 156 -41.73 -55.72 -17.18
C TYR A 156 -42.03 -54.92 -15.90
N CYS A 157 -41.74 -53.63 -15.95
CA CYS A 157 -42.06 -52.65 -14.93
C CYS A 157 -42.94 -51.55 -15.55
N TYR A 158 -44.13 -51.34 -14.98
CA TYR A 158 -45.07 -50.30 -15.40
C TYR A 158 -44.84 -49.01 -14.62
N MET A 159 -44.60 -47.92 -15.34
CA MET A 159 -44.28 -46.60 -14.77
C MET A 159 -45.51 -45.69 -14.94
N PRO A 160 -46.35 -45.52 -13.90
CA PRO A 160 -47.54 -44.66 -13.95
C PRO A 160 -47.22 -43.17 -13.97
N TYR A 161 -46.02 -42.80 -13.55
CA TYR A 161 -45.52 -41.43 -13.55
C TYR A 161 -44.17 -41.43 -14.25
N TYR A 162 -44.14 -40.80 -15.42
CA TYR A 162 -42.95 -40.59 -16.23
C TYR A 162 -43.20 -39.31 -17.03
N LEU A 163 -42.16 -38.51 -17.29
CA LEU A 163 -42.31 -37.20 -17.93
C LEU A 163 -43.02 -37.25 -19.30
N GLN A 164 -42.98 -38.39 -19.99
CA GLN A 164 -43.62 -38.58 -21.30
C GLN A 164 -45.01 -39.24 -21.21
N GLY A 165 -45.54 -39.49 -20.02
CA GLY A 165 -46.81 -40.21 -19.79
C GLY A 165 -46.61 -41.67 -19.35
N GLU A 166 -47.71 -42.37 -19.03
CA GLU A 166 -47.67 -43.76 -18.56
C GLU A 166 -46.95 -44.69 -19.56
N THR A 167 -46.00 -45.49 -19.07
CA THR A 167 -45.19 -46.36 -19.92
C THR A 167 -44.91 -47.72 -19.27
N VAL A 168 -44.40 -48.68 -20.04
CA VAL A 168 -43.93 -49.98 -19.57
C VAL A 168 -42.51 -50.19 -20.10
N MET A 169 -41.59 -50.53 -19.21
CA MET A 169 -40.20 -50.85 -19.57
C MET A 169 -39.90 -52.33 -19.32
N GLU A 170 -39.14 -52.91 -20.23
CA GLU A 170 -38.53 -54.24 -20.06
C GLU A 170 -37.32 -54.13 -19.11
N VAL A 171 -37.22 -55.03 -18.13
CA VAL A 171 -36.19 -54.95 -17.08
C VAL A 171 -34.98 -55.83 -17.42
N SER A 172 -35.20 -57.03 -17.97
CA SER A 172 -34.22 -57.94 -18.57
C SER A 172 -34.93 -59.25 -18.95
N ASP A 173 -34.49 -59.89 -20.03
CA ASP A 173 -34.69 -61.33 -20.22
C ASP A 173 -33.95 -62.13 -19.15
N CYS A 174 -34.58 -63.20 -18.64
CA CYS A 174 -33.93 -64.16 -17.75
C CYS A 174 -33.89 -65.52 -18.45
N PRO A 175 -32.70 -66.08 -18.75
CA PRO A 175 -32.61 -67.41 -19.34
C PRO A 175 -33.14 -68.44 -18.32
N ILE A 176 -34.20 -69.14 -18.69
CA ILE A 176 -34.95 -70.02 -17.79
C ILE A 176 -34.07 -71.18 -17.32
N SER A 177 -34.09 -71.47 -16.01
CA SER A 177 -33.50 -72.71 -15.50
C SER A 177 -34.31 -73.94 -15.94
N ARG A 178 -33.66 -75.03 -16.38
CA ARG A 178 -34.31 -76.28 -16.82
C ARG A 178 -35.29 -76.90 -15.79
N THR A 179 -35.18 -76.52 -14.52
CA THR A 179 -36.15 -76.88 -13.47
C THR A 179 -37.49 -76.14 -13.58
N PHE A 180 -37.51 -74.89 -14.06
CA PHE A 180 -38.73 -74.12 -14.28
C PHE A 180 -39.45 -74.56 -15.56
N GLU A 181 -38.72 -74.83 -16.66
CA GLU A 181 -39.29 -75.45 -17.88
C GLU A 181 -40.06 -76.76 -17.56
N ARG A 182 -39.50 -77.58 -16.66
CA ARG A 182 -40.12 -78.81 -16.16
C ARG A 182 -41.32 -78.61 -15.23
N ALA A 183 -41.51 -77.42 -14.68
CA ALA A 183 -42.68 -77.07 -13.89
C ALA A 183 -43.82 -76.48 -14.75
N LEU A 184 -43.51 -75.96 -15.94
CA LEU A 184 -44.48 -75.40 -16.89
C LEU A 184 -45.07 -76.42 -17.88
N SER A 185 -44.39 -77.55 -18.12
CA SER A 185 -44.78 -78.53 -19.14
C SER A 185 -45.85 -79.53 -18.66
N PRO A 186 -46.93 -79.80 -19.45
CA PRO A 186 -47.92 -80.83 -19.13
C PRO A 186 -47.33 -82.25 -19.26
N ARG A 187 -47.86 -83.22 -18.48
CA ARG A 187 -47.57 -84.65 -18.70
C ARG A 187 -48.36 -85.21 -19.87
N ASP A 188 -47.70 -86.01 -20.69
CA ASP A 188 -48.34 -86.87 -21.69
C ASP A 188 -49.26 -87.93 -21.07
N GLY A 189 -50.34 -88.26 -21.79
CA GLY A 189 -50.85 -89.62 -21.80
C GLY A 189 -51.72 -90.09 -20.62
N THR A 190 -52.55 -89.23 -20.01
CA THR A 190 -53.81 -89.67 -19.37
C THR A 190 -54.76 -88.50 -19.12
N ALA A 191 -56.07 -88.75 -19.19
CA ALA A 191 -57.08 -87.70 -19.05
C ALA A 191 -57.25 -87.23 -17.58
N SER A 192 -56.34 -86.37 -17.14
CA SER A 192 -56.49 -85.56 -15.91
C SER A 192 -56.13 -84.10 -16.22
N ARG A 193 -57.14 -83.31 -16.61
CA ARG A 193 -57.01 -81.86 -16.83
C ARG A 193 -57.03 -81.09 -15.49
N SER A 194 -56.15 -81.43 -14.56
CA SER A 194 -55.97 -80.68 -13.32
C SER A 194 -54.58 -80.88 -12.67
N CYS A 195 -53.55 -80.35 -13.32
CA CYS A 195 -52.40 -79.81 -12.60
C CYS A 195 -52.31 -78.32 -12.97
N ARG A 196 -53.15 -77.49 -12.36
CA ARG A 196 -53.08 -76.04 -12.56
C ARG A 196 -51.91 -75.47 -11.76
N ILE A 197 -51.18 -74.59 -12.41
CA ILE A 197 -50.08 -73.81 -11.85
C ILE A 197 -50.67 -72.64 -11.03
N GLU A 198 -51.49 -72.95 -10.03
CA GLU A 198 -52.20 -71.99 -9.15
C GLU A 198 -51.48 -71.75 -7.81
N ARG A 199 -50.25 -72.25 -7.66
CA ARG A 199 -49.38 -72.01 -6.49
C ARG A 199 -47.97 -71.60 -6.90
N GLN A 200 -47.89 -70.56 -7.72
CA GLN A 200 -46.67 -69.77 -7.88
C GLN A 200 -46.86 -68.44 -7.14
N LEU A 201 -46.07 -68.22 -6.08
CA LEU A 201 -46.05 -66.96 -5.34
C LEU A 201 -44.81 -66.17 -5.77
N ARG A 202 -45.03 -64.97 -6.30
CA ARG A 202 -43.97 -63.97 -6.50
C ARG A 202 -44.05 -62.92 -5.40
N PHE A 203 -43.00 -62.85 -4.60
CA PHE A 203 -42.89 -61.90 -3.50
C PHE A 203 -41.46 -61.35 -3.46
N LEU A 204 -41.30 -60.03 -3.54
CA LEU A 204 -39.99 -59.36 -3.58
C LEU A 204 -39.08 -59.91 -4.69
N GLY A 205 -39.65 -60.20 -5.86
CA GLY A 205 -38.91 -60.76 -7.00
C GLY A 205 -38.52 -62.23 -6.88
N ILE A 206 -38.73 -62.87 -5.72
CA ILE A 206 -38.52 -64.31 -5.56
C ILE A 206 -39.77 -65.03 -6.05
N LEU A 207 -39.61 -65.85 -7.10
CA LEU A 207 -40.63 -66.71 -7.66
C LEU A 207 -40.53 -68.09 -6.99
N THR A 208 -41.56 -68.47 -6.24
CA THR A 208 -41.65 -69.75 -5.53
C THR A 208 -42.64 -70.66 -6.24
N TYR A 209 -42.23 -71.87 -6.64
CA TYR A 209 -43.04 -72.81 -7.41
C TYR A 209 -42.94 -74.25 -6.89
N GLN A 210 -43.98 -75.06 -7.11
CA GLN A 210 -43.95 -76.48 -6.78
C GLN A 210 -43.47 -77.31 -7.98
N LEU A 211 -42.45 -78.13 -7.76
CA LEU A 211 -41.94 -79.10 -8.74
C LEU A 211 -42.91 -80.28 -8.90
N PRO A 212 -42.87 -81.02 -10.04
CA PRO A 212 -43.64 -82.26 -10.22
C PRO A 212 -43.38 -83.37 -9.20
N SER A 213 -42.32 -83.25 -8.39
CA SER A 213 -42.01 -84.12 -7.24
C SER A 213 -42.78 -83.76 -5.95
N GLY A 214 -43.55 -82.67 -5.96
CA GLY A 214 -44.23 -82.11 -4.78
C GLY A 214 -43.35 -81.18 -3.92
N GLN A 215 -42.04 -81.12 -4.17
CA GLN A 215 -41.12 -80.21 -3.48
C GLN A 215 -41.27 -78.76 -3.96
N LEU A 216 -41.00 -77.78 -3.09
CA LEU A 216 -40.96 -76.37 -3.45
C LEU A 216 -39.56 -75.99 -3.95
N ALA A 217 -39.51 -75.17 -5.00
CA ALA A 217 -38.32 -74.54 -5.54
C ALA A 217 -38.49 -73.01 -5.55
N THR A 218 -37.38 -72.28 -5.50
CA THR A 218 -37.34 -70.81 -5.51
C THR A 218 -36.33 -70.31 -6.53
N GLU A 219 -36.66 -69.22 -7.23
CA GLU A 219 -35.83 -68.61 -8.27
C GLU A 219 -35.93 -67.09 -8.16
N CYS A 220 -34.79 -66.38 -8.13
CA CYS A 220 -34.75 -64.95 -7.86
C CYS A 220 -34.69 -64.14 -9.15
N LEU A 221 -35.74 -63.37 -9.43
CA LEU A 221 -35.82 -62.48 -10.58
C LEU A 221 -35.20 -61.13 -10.22
N LYS A 222 -34.23 -60.65 -11.03
CA LYS A 222 -33.46 -59.39 -10.88
C LYS A 222 -34.31 -58.12 -10.97
N THR A 223 -35.25 -57.93 -10.05
CA THR A 223 -36.44 -57.09 -10.29
C THR A 223 -36.81 -56.15 -9.15
N HIS A 224 -36.03 -56.17 -8.06
CA HIS A 224 -36.15 -55.23 -6.94
C HIS A 224 -34.84 -54.46 -6.75
N ASN A 225 -34.92 -53.34 -6.03
CA ASN A 225 -33.80 -52.42 -5.74
C ASN A 225 -32.64 -53.06 -4.92
N SER A 226 -32.71 -54.35 -4.60
CA SER A 226 -31.64 -55.12 -3.95
C SER A 226 -30.33 -55.08 -4.73
N VAL A 227 -30.33 -55.04 -6.07
CA VAL A 227 -29.08 -54.98 -6.86
C VAL A 227 -28.25 -53.73 -6.54
N VAL A 228 -28.89 -52.59 -6.23
CA VAL A 228 -28.22 -51.32 -5.87
C VAL A 228 -27.74 -51.32 -4.41
N LEU A 229 -28.36 -52.12 -3.53
CA LEU A 229 -27.99 -52.23 -2.12
C LEU A 229 -27.02 -53.39 -1.82
N GLU A 230 -26.96 -54.42 -2.68
CA GLU A 230 -26.04 -55.56 -2.55
C GLU A 230 -24.68 -55.30 -3.22
N HIS A 231 -24.56 -54.32 -4.11
CA HIS A 231 -23.27 -53.85 -4.61
C HIS A 231 -22.50 -53.11 -3.51
N LYS A 232 -21.71 -53.86 -2.73
CA LYS A 232 -20.73 -53.34 -1.76
C LYS A 232 -19.48 -52.72 -2.42
N ALA A 233 -19.40 -52.72 -3.75
CA ALA A 233 -18.36 -52.04 -4.50
C ALA A 233 -18.73 -50.55 -4.72
N PRO A 234 -17.77 -49.61 -4.72
CA PRO A 234 -18.05 -48.23 -5.07
C PRO A 234 -18.46 -48.12 -6.54
N LEU A 235 -19.76 -47.93 -6.78
CA LEU A 235 -20.28 -47.58 -8.10
C LEU A 235 -19.68 -46.24 -8.53
N GLU A 236 -19.20 -46.18 -9.78
CA GLU A 236 -18.62 -44.96 -10.34
C GLU A 236 -19.62 -43.80 -10.35
N ARG A 237 -19.11 -42.58 -10.21
CA ARG A 237 -19.90 -41.34 -10.17
C ARG A 237 -20.89 -41.23 -11.32
N GLN A 238 -20.49 -41.65 -12.54
CA GLN A 238 -21.35 -41.61 -13.73
C GLN A 238 -22.61 -42.47 -13.58
N ILE A 239 -22.54 -43.60 -12.87
CA ILE A 239 -23.67 -44.51 -12.65
C ILE A 239 -24.69 -43.86 -11.71
N TRP A 240 -24.24 -43.19 -10.64
CA TRP A 240 -25.12 -42.41 -9.77
C TRP A 240 -25.75 -41.21 -10.51
N GLU A 241 -25.01 -40.56 -11.42
CA GLU A 241 -25.54 -39.45 -12.22
C GLU A 241 -26.59 -39.92 -13.24
N MET A 242 -26.41 -41.11 -13.84
CA MET A 242 -27.43 -41.75 -14.68
C MET A 242 -28.66 -42.19 -13.87
N LEU A 243 -28.47 -42.79 -12.69
CA LEU A 243 -29.57 -43.18 -11.81
C LEU A 243 -30.38 -41.97 -11.35
N GLY A 244 -29.71 -40.88 -10.98
CA GLY A 244 -30.36 -39.62 -10.60
C GLY A 244 -31.19 -39.01 -11.73
N LYS A 245 -30.68 -39.03 -12.98
CA LYS A 245 -31.43 -38.58 -14.17
C LYS A 245 -32.65 -39.47 -14.45
N ALA A 246 -32.47 -40.79 -14.46
CA ALA A 246 -33.58 -41.73 -14.69
C ALA A 246 -34.67 -41.63 -13.61
N ALA A 247 -34.30 -41.34 -12.36
CA ALA A 247 -35.25 -41.07 -11.28
C ALA A 247 -36.02 -39.74 -11.49
N LEU A 248 -35.35 -38.69 -11.98
CA LEU A 248 -36.03 -37.44 -12.37
C LEU A 248 -37.00 -37.64 -13.53
N ASP A 249 -36.65 -38.47 -14.53
CA ASP A 249 -37.54 -38.82 -15.64
C ASP A 249 -38.80 -39.57 -15.17
N GLN A 250 -38.67 -40.40 -14.12
CA GLN A 250 -39.77 -41.09 -13.42
C GLN A 250 -40.49 -40.21 -12.39
N MET A 251 -40.07 -38.95 -12.25
CA MET A 251 -40.54 -38.02 -11.21
C MET A 251 -40.36 -38.52 -9.76
N ASP A 252 -39.49 -39.52 -9.54
CA ASP A 252 -39.13 -40.02 -8.21
C ASP A 252 -38.03 -39.13 -7.60
N LEU A 253 -38.49 -38.04 -6.99
CA LEU A 253 -37.64 -37.08 -6.30
C LEU A 253 -36.87 -37.71 -5.13
N GLU A 254 -37.38 -38.79 -4.51
CA GLU A 254 -36.70 -39.42 -3.37
C GLU A 254 -35.55 -40.34 -3.81
N LEU A 255 -35.73 -41.08 -4.90
CA LEU A 255 -34.65 -41.87 -5.49
C LEU A 255 -33.60 -40.95 -6.13
N ALA A 256 -34.03 -39.86 -6.77
CA ALA A 256 -33.11 -38.82 -7.25
C ALA A 256 -32.28 -38.22 -6.10
N GLU A 257 -32.92 -37.84 -4.99
CA GLU A 257 -32.23 -37.32 -3.80
C GLU A 257 -31.21 -38.35 -3.26
N LYS A 258 -31.61 -39.61 -3.08
CA LYS A 258 -30.72 -40.70 -2.61
C LYS A 258 -29.54 -40.94 -3.55
N ALA A 259 -29.73 -40.82 -4.87
CA ALA A 259 -28.65 -40.94 -5.85
C ALA A 259 -27.69 -39.73 -5.79
N TYR A 260 -28.22 -38.50 -5.76
CA TYR A 260 -27.41 -37.28 -5.71
C TYR A 260 -26.73 -37.06 -4.34
N GLN A 261 -27.25 -37.62 -3.24
CA GLN A 261 -26.55 -37.67 -1.94
C GLN A 261 -25.24 -38.47 -1.99
N ARG A 262 -25.08 -39.39 -2.95
CA ARG A 262 -23.82 -40.15 -3.17
C ARG A 262 -22.82 -39.42 -4.06
N ILE A 263 -23.19 -38.25 -4.59
CA ILE A 263 -22.37 -37.41 -5.47
C ILE A 263 -22.08 -36.09 -4.73
N PRO A 264 -20.90 -35.47 -4.89
CA PRO A 264 -20.63 -34.12 -4.38
C PRO A 264 -21.35 -33.04 -5.23
N ARG A 265 -22.69 -33.09 -5.29
CA ARG A 265 -23.56 -32.12 -5.98
C ARG A 265 -24.63 -31.56 -5.04
N ALA A 266 -24.18 -30.67 -4.14
CA ALA A 266 -25.05 -29.96 -3.20
C ALA A 266 -26.07 -29.05 -3.92
N ASP A 267 -25.72 -28.55 -5.11
CA ASP A 267 -26.57 -27.75 -5.99
C ASP A 267 -27.89 -28.46 -6.33
N ILE A 268 -27.83 -29.70 -6.83
CA ILE A 268 -29.04 -30.48 -7.13
C ILE A 268 -29.82 -30.80 -5.85
N LEU A 269 -29.14 -31.09 -4.74
CA LEU A 269 -29.81 -31.44 -3.49
C LEU A 269 -30.59 -30.25 -2.90
N MET A 270 -30.04 -29.02 -2.98
CA MET A 270 -30.77 -27.82 -2.59
C MET A 270 -31.94 -27.51 -3.52
N TRP A 271 -31.76 -27.71 -4.84
CA TRP A 271 -32.83 -27.55 -5.83
C TRP A 271 -33.97 -28.59 -5.64
N LEU A 272 -33.64 -29.87 -5.43
CA LEU A 272 -34.61 -30.94 -5.14
C LEU A 272 -35.41 -30.65 -3.88
N ASN A 273 -34.75 -30.23 -2.79
CA ASN A 273 -35.43 -29.85 -1.55
C ASN A 273 -36.33 -28.61 -1.77
N GLY A 274 -35.87 -27.65 -2.57
CA GLY A 274 -36.65 -26.49 -3.00
C GLY A 274 -37.93 -26.87 -3.76
N ILE A 275 -37.86 -27.82 -4.70
CA ILE A 275 -39.04 -28.35 -5.40
C ILE A 275 -39.95 -29.07 -4.42
N ARG A 276 -39.42 -30.02 -3.64
CA ARG A 276 -40.18 -30.81 -2.66
C ARG A 276 -41.00 -29.95 -1.69
N GLN A 277 -40.48 -28.78 -1.30
CA GLN A 277 -41.18 -27.82 -0.43
C GLN A 277 -42.13 -26.86 -1.15
N ARG A 278 -41.91 -26.57 -2.45
CA ARG A 278 -42.66 -25.53 -3.19
C ARG A 278 -43.73 -26.07 -4.14
N SER A 279 -43.64 -27.33 -4.57
CA SER A 279 -44.56 -27.91 -5.55
C SER A 279 -45.47 -28.98 -4.95
N GLU A 280 -46.60 -28.56 -4.38
CA GLU A 280 -47.73 -29.46 -4.09
C GLU A 280 -48.40 -29.97 -5.40
N GLU A 281 -48.23 -29.23 -6.51
CA GLU A 281 -48.79 -29.57 -7.82
C GLU A 281 -47.77 -30.28 -8.73
N LYS A 282 -48.13 -31.48 -9.22
CA LYS A 282 -47.28 -32.30 -10.10
C LYS A 282 -46.82 -31.56 -11.37
N LEU A 283 -47.65 -30.68 -11.94
CA LEU A 283 -47.31 -29.89 -13.13
C LEU A 283 -46.22 -28.84 -12.85
N VAL A 284 -46.17 -28.28 -11.64
CA VAL A 284 -45.11 -27.36 -11.21
C VAL A 284 -43.81 -28.13 -10.97
N ALA A 285 -43.86 -29.32 -10.36
CA ALA A 285 -42.70 -30.20 -10.25
C ALA A 285 -42.14 -30.57 -11.64
N MET A 286 -43.01 -30.99 -12.56
CA MET A 286 -42.68 -31.32 -13.95
C MET A 286 -42.05 -30.13 -14.70
N GLY A 287 -42.62 -28.92 -14.58
CA GLY A 287 -42.06 -27.72 -15.18
C GLY A 287 -40.66 -27.38 -14.65
N ASN A 288 -40.43 -27.51 -13.34
CA ASN A 288 -39.11 -27.31 -12.75
C ASN A 288 -38.10 -28.37 -13.20
N ILE A 289 -38.50 -29.65 -13.28
CA ILE A 289 -37.65 -30.73 -13.80
C ILE A 289 -37.25 -30.45 -15.26
N TYR A 290 -38.20 -30.07 -16.12
CA TYR A 290 -37.89 -29.68 -17.50
C TYR A 290 -36.94 -28.48 -17.59
N ALA A 291 -37.10 -27.45 -16.73
CA ALA A 291 -36.19 -26.32 -16.69
C ALA A 291 -34.76 -26.72 -16.31
N HIS A 292 -34.58 -27.66 -15.36
CA HIS A 292 -33.27 -28.21 -15.00
C HIS A 292 -32.66 -29.12 -16.08
N MET A 293 -33.50 -29.69 -16.95
CA MET A 293 -33.06 -30.44 -18.14
C MET A 293 -32.92 -29.57 -19.40
N GLU A 294 -32.98 -28.24 -19.24
CA GLU A 294 -32.84 -27.24 -20.31
C GLU A 294 -33.96 -27.29 -21.40
N ASP A 295 -35.04 -28.03 -21.16
CA ASP A 295 -36.20 -28.12 -22.06
C ASP A 295 -37.24 -27.04 -21.73
N TYR A 296 -36.85 -25.79 -21.98
CA TYR A 296 -37.57 -24.60 -21.52
C TYR A 296 -38.96 -24.42 -22.15
N ASP A 297 -39.19 -24.89 -23.38
CA ASP A 297 -40.51 -24.84 -24.01
C ASP A 297 -41.50 -25.75 -23.26
N LYS A 298 -41.12 -27.00 -22.94
CA LYS A 298 -41.95 -27.90 -22.12
C LYS A 298 -42.08 -27.43 -20.68
N ALA A 299 -41.05 -26.81 -20.12
CA ALA A 299 -41.12 -26.18 -18.79
C ALA A 299 -42.20 -25.07 -18.78
N ALA A 300 -42.14 -24.14 -19.73
CA ALA A 300 -43.11 -23.06 -19.86
C ALA A 300 -44.53 -23.58 -20.11
N GLU A 301 -44.71 -24.58 -20.99
CA GLU A 301 -46.02 -25.23 -21.18
C GLU A 301 -46.55 -25.88 -19.89
N SER A 302 -45.68 -26.54 -19.12
CA SER A 302 -46.07 -27.21 -17.87
C SER A 302 -46.51 -26.20 -16.81
N PHE A 303 -45.79 -25.08 -16.68
CA PHE A 303 -46.18 -23.98 -15.80
C PHE A 303 -47.47 -23.29 -16.26
N LEU A 304 -47.66 -23.06 -17.57
CA LEU A 304 -48.90 -22.48 -18.12
C LEU A 304 -50.13 -23.39 -17.94
N LYS A 305 -49.95 -24.71 -17.94
CA LYS A 305 -51.00 -25.71 -17.65
C LYS A 305 -51.28 -25.85 -16.14
N SER A 306 -50.36 -25.42 -15.28
CA SER A 306 -50.50 -25.46 -13.81
C SER A 306 -51.34 -24.29 -13.26
N LYS A 307 -51.65 -24.34 -11.96
CA LYS A 307 -52.30 -23.21 -11.26
C LYS A 307 -51.38 -21.99 -11.10
N GLN A 308 -50.08 -22.13 -11.32
CA GLN A 308 -49.05 -21.10 -11.12
C GLN A 308 -48.44 -20.63 -12.46
N ALA A 309 -49.29 -20.22 -13.40
CA ALA A 309 -48.89 -19.73 -14.73
C ALA A 309 -47.87 -18.56 -14.70
N THR A 310 -47.77 -17.81 -13.60
CA THR A 310 -46.76 -16.75 -13.44
C THR A 310 -45.33 -17.27 -13.46
N LEU A 311 -45.08 -18.52 -13.05
CA LEU A 311 -43.74 -19.12 -13.13
C LEU A 311 -43.24 -19.26 -14.58
N ALA A 312 -44.15 -19.38 -15.55
CA ALA A 312 -43.77 -19.34 -16.97
C ALA A 312 -43.28 -17.95 -17.40
N LEU A 313 -43.85 -16.88 -16.83
CA LEU A 313 -43.38 -15.51 -17.08
C LEU A 313 -42.01 -15.29 -16.43
N ASP A 314 -41.82 -15.76 -15.19
CA ASP A 314 -40.53 -15.66 -14.49
C ASP A 314 -39.43 -16.39 -15.26
N LEU A 315 -39.66 -17.65 -15.66
CA LEU A 315 -38.74 -18.43 -16.50
C LEU A 315 -38.35 -17.69 -17.79
N LEU A 316 -39.31 -17.08 -18.50
CA LEU A 316 -39.03 -16.36 -19.75
C LEU A 316 -38.28 -15.04 -19.54
N VAL A 317 -38.44 -14.40 -18.37
CA VAL A 317 -37.67 -13.21 -17.98
C VAL A 317 -36.22 -13.57 -17.64
N ASP A 318 -36.01 -14.70 -16.96
CA ASP A 318 -34.68 -15.21 -16.64
C ASP A 318 -33.94 -15.68 -17.91
N LEU A 319 -34.66 -16.28 -18.86
CA LEU A 319 -34.16 -16.62 -20.20
C LEU A 319 -34.03 -15.42 -21.16
N GLN A 320 -34.33 -14.20 -20.73
CA GLN A 320 -34.32 -12.96 -21.55
C GLN A 320 -35.17 -13.06 -22.84
N ASN A 321 -36.21 -13.91 -22.85
CA ASN A 321 -37.12 -14.08 -23.97
C ASN A 321 -38.23 -13.02 -23.92
N TRP A 322 -37.81 -11.76 -24.09
CA TRP A 322 -38.63 -10.57 -23.88
C TRP A 322 -39.90 -10.54 -24.72
N ASP A 323 -39.86 -11.01 -25.98
CA ASP A 323 -41.04 -11.00 -26.86
C ASP A 323 -42.16 -11.90 -26.31
N ARG A 324 -41.85 -13.13 -25.89
CA ARG A 324 -42.83 -14.03 -25.26
C ARG A 324 -43.22 -13.53 -23.86
N ALA A 325 -42.26 -13.05 -23.06
CA ALA A 325 -42.50 -12.52 -21.72
C ALA A 325 -43.45 -11.30 -21.74
N LEU A 326 -43.32 -10.39 -22.71
CA LEU A 326 -44.20 -9.22 -22.82
C LEU A 326 -45.62 -9.58 -23.25
N ILE A 327 -45.81 -10.65 -24.03
CA ILE A 327 -47.14 -11.17 -24.39
C ILE A 327 -47.79 -11.82 -23.17
N LEU A 328 -47.06 -12.66 -22.42
CA LEU A 328 -47.59 -13.28 -21.20
C LEU A 328 -47.81 -12.28 -20.06
N ALA A 329 -46.99 -11.24 -19.93
CA ALA A 329 -47.21 -10.17 -18.96
C ALA A 329 -48.51 -9.38 -19.26
N GLN A 330 -48.90 -9.23 -20.53
CA GLN A 330 -50.17 -8.59 -20.87
C GLN A 330 -51.39 -9.37 -20.39
N THR A 331 -51.31 -10.70 -20.32
CA THR A 331 -52.43 -11.57 -19.95
C THR A 331 -52.40 -12.02 -18.49
N LEU A 332 -51.21 -12.21 -17.90
CA LEU A 332 -51.03 -12.77 -16.55
C LEU A 332 -50.76 -11.69 -15.49
N ASP A 333 -49.92 -10.70 -15.76
CA ASP A 333 -49.62 -9.60 -14.81
C ASP A 333 -49.30 -8.26 -15.52
N PRO A 334 -50.35 -7.45 -15.81
CA PRO A 334 -50.19 -6.15 -16.44
C PRO A 334 -49.36 -5.13 -15.63
N LYS A 335 -49.13 -5.34 -14.32
CA LYS A 335 -48.35 -4.40 -13.50
C LYS A 335 -46.85 -4.50 -13.80
N ARG A 336 -46.34 -5.72 -14.04
CA ARG A 336 -44.92 -5.97 -14.39
C ARG A 336 -44.56 -5.46 -15.79
N LEU A 337 -45.55 -5.13 -16.63
CA LEU A 337 -45.34 -4.73 -18.03
C LEU A 337 -44.47 -3.47 -18.18
N ALA A 338 -44.57 -2.48 -17.28
CA ALA A 338 -43.74 -1.28 -17.32
C ALA A 338 -42.27 -1.55 -16.94
N PRO A 339 -41.95 -2.22 -15.80
CA PRO A 339 -40.60 -2.72 -15.52
C PRO A 339 -40.01 -3.62 -16.61
N LEU A 340 -40.80 -4.50 -17.22
CA LEU A 340 -40.33 -5.40 -18.28
C LEU A 340 -39.95 -4.65 -19.56
N ASN A 341 -40.75 -3.66 -19.99
CA ASN A 341 -40.36 -2.79 -21.11
C ASN A 341 -39.10 -1.98 -20.80
N LEU A 342 -38.90 -1.56 -19.55
CA LEU A 342 -37.69 -0.86 -19.15
C LEU A 342 -36.46 -1.76 -19.21
N ARG A 343 -36.51 -2.99 -18.67
CA ARG A 343 -35.41 -3.97 -18.77
C ARG A 343 -35.10 -4.31 -20.23
N TYR A 344 -36.10 -4.62 -21.04
CA TYR A 344 -35.90 -4.91 -22.47
C TYR A 344 -35.31 -3.72 -23.24
N ALA A 345 -35.69 -2.48 -22.90
CA ALA A 345 -35.09 -1.29 -23.50
C ALA A 345 -33.60 -1.12 -23.16
N HIS A 346 -33.19 -1.48 -21.94
CA HIS A 346 -31.77 -1.50 -21.54
C HIS A 346 -30.98 -2.55 -22.31
N ASP A 347 -31.50 -3.78 -22.43
CA ASP A 347 -30.83 -4.85 -23.18
C ASP A 347 -30.70 -4.48 -24.67
N LEU A 348 -31.76 -3.94 -25.29
CA LEU A 348 -31.71 -3.42 -26.67
C LEU A 348 -30.76 -2.23 -26.83
N GLU A 349 -30.56 -1.40 -25.80
CA GLU A 349 -29.57 -0.32 -25.80
C GLU A 349 -28.14 -0.89 -25.77
N ALA A 350 -27.90 -1.94 -24.97
CA ALA A 350 -26.62 -2.64 -24.90
C ALA A 350 -26.29 -3.41 -26.19
N GLU A 351 -27.28 -4.02 -26.85
CA GLU A 351 -27.16 -4.66 -28.16
C GLU A 351 -26.97 -3.67 -29.34
N GLY A 352 -27.06 -2.36 -29.10
CA GLY A 352 -26.96 -1.34 -30.15
C GLY A 352 -28.24 -1.12 -30.98
N LYS A 353 -29.36 -1.76 -30.64
CA LYS A 353 -30.65 -1.69 -31.38
C LYS A 353 -31.46 -0.45 -30.99
N HIS A 354 -30.83 0.73 -31.06
CA HIS A 354 -31.33 1.99 -30.47
C HIS A 354 -32.75 2.40 -30.92
N GLN A 355 -33.14 2.18 -32.18
CA GLN A 355 -34.49 2.47 -32.65
C GLN A 355 -35.58 1.61 -31.98
N LYS A 356 -35.27 0.37 -31.61
CA LYS A 356 -36.18 -0.49 -30.83
C LYS A 356 -36.17 -0.08 -29.36
N ALA A 357 -34.97 0.11 -28.78
CA ALA A 357 -34.82 0.56 -27.40
C ALA A 357 -35.62 1.83 -27.10
N LEU A 358 -35.54 2.85 -27.98
CA LEU A 358 -36.29 4.11 -27.84
C LEU A 358 -37.80 3.88 -27.74
N ARG A 359 -38.38 3.01 -28.59
CA ARG A 359 -39.81 2.67 -28.54
C ARG A 359 -40.21 1.99 -27.23
N HIS A 360 -39.36 1.09 -26.71
CA HIS A 360 -39.62 0.43 -25.43
C HIS A 360 -39.44 1.36 -24.22
N TYR A 361 -38.50 2.30 -24.24
CA TYR A 361 -38.41 3.36 -23.22
C TYR A 361 -39.59 4.34 -23.27
N GLU A 362 -40.02 4.77 -24.46
CA GLU A 362 -41.22 5.60 -24.62
C GLU A 362 -42.46 4.86 -24.10
N ARG A 363 -42.60 3.57 -24.42
CA ARG A 363 -43.69 2.72 -23.94
C ARG A 363 -43.64 2.50 -22.42
N ALA A 364 -42.47 2.22 -21.84
CA ALA A 364 -42.30 2.11 -20.40
C ALA A 364 -42.71 3.42 -19.70
N ARG A 365 -42.27 4.58 -20.21
CA ARG A 365 -42.63 5.91 -19.71
C ARG A 365 -44.14 6.16 -19.75
N GLU A 366 -44.82 5.83 -20.86
CA GLU A 366 -46.29 5.91 -20.96
C GLU A 366 -46.97 5.11 -19.85
N LEU A 367 -46.54 3.86 -19.63
CA LEU A 367 -47.15 2.97 -18.66
C LEU A 367 -46.90 3.45 -17.23
N PHE A 368 -45.66 3.85 -16.89
CA PHE A 368 -45.33 4.49 -15.62
C PHE A 368 -46.06 5.83 -15.41
N SER A 369 -46.56 6.49 -16.46
CA SER A 369 -47.39 7.69 -16.33
C SER A 369 -48.87 7.39 -16.08
N ARG A 370 -49.33 6.16 -16.38
CA ARG A 370 -50.70 5.68 -16.13
C ARG A 370 -50.85 4.97 -14.79
N SER A 371 -49.76 4.41 -14.25
CA SER A 371 -49.73 3.76 -12.94
C SER A 371 -49.30 4.73 -11.83
N GLU A 372 -50.26 5.47 -11.26
CA GLU A 372 -50.02 6.22 -10.01
C GLU A 372 -49.93 5.25 -8.81
N GLY A 373 -48.71 4.89 -8.40
CA GLY A 373 -48.49 4.24 -7.10
C GLY A 373 -47.33 3.25 -7.03
N HIS A 374 -46.36 3.56 -6.16
CA HIS A 374 -45.34 2.66 -5.59
C HIS A 374 -44.56 1.75 -6.56
N TRP A 375 -43.33 2.18 -6.86
CA TRP A 375 -42.26 1.32 -7.37
C TRP A 375 -41.16 1.21 -6.32
N GLN A 376 -40.77 -0.02 -5.97
CA GLN A 376 -39.52 -0.31 -5.26
C GLN A 376 -38.58 -1.02 -6.24
N PRO A 377 -37.28 -0.69 -6.28
CA PRO A 377 -36.31 -1.49 -7.00
C PRO A 377 -36.11 -2.83 -6.28
N GLU A 378 -36.46 -3.93 -6.94
CA GLU A 378 -35.96 -5.25 -6.55
C GLU A 378 -34.45 -5.27 -6.78
N ARG A 379 -33.68 -5.50 -5.71
CA ARG A 379 -32.25 -5.82 -5.82
C ARG A 379 -32.09 -7.25 -6.32
N PRO A 380 -30.99 -7.58 -7.03
CA PRO A 380 -30.59 -8.96 -7.25
C PRO A 380 -30.53 -9.73 -5.93
N ALA A 381 -30.99 -10.98 -5.92
CA ALA A 381 -31.14 -11.77 -4.69
C ALA A 381 -29.81 -12.26 -4.08
N ASP A 382 -28.69 -12.10 -4.79
CA ASP A 382 -27.40 -12.73 -4.48
C ASP A 382 -26.34 -11.74 -3.98
N GLU A 383 -26.66 -10.95 -2.94
CA GLU A 383 -25.63 -10.23 -2.15
C GLU A 383 -26.10 -9.95 -0.71
N ALA A 384 -26.43 -11.03 0.01
CA ALA A 384 -26.90 -10.99 1.39
C ALA A 384 -25.96 -11.73 2.37
N SER A 385 -24.78 -11.15 2.66
CA SER A 385 -24.06 -11.48 3.90
C SER A 385 -23.19 -10.31 4.41
N ALA A 386 -23.15 -10.17 5.74
CA ALA A 386 -22.20 -9.37 6.53
C ALA A 386 -22.19 -7.82 6.38
N ALA A 387 -23.16 -7.14 7.01
CA ALA A 387 -22.89 -5.93 7.81
C ALA A 387 -23.99 -5.70 8.86
N SER A 388 -23.61 -5.40 10.12
CA SER A 388 -24.54 -5.17 11.25
C SER A 388 -25.01 -3.71 11.35
N PRO A 389 -26.18 -3.44 11.97
CA PRO A 389 -26.75 -2.10 12.05
C PRO A 389 -26.24 -1.31 13.29
N SER A 390 -25.09 -0.64 13.15
CA SER A 390 -24.69 0.45 14.06
C SER A 390 -23.72 1.41 13.36
N GLU A 391 -23.75 2.69 13.77
CA GLU A 391 -22.83 3.76 13.35
C GLU A 391 -22.92 4.25 11.89
N ARG A 392 -23.82 5.22 11.66
CA ARG A 392 -23.53 6.53 11.02
C ARG A 392 -24.77 7.42 10.99
N ALA A 393 -25.24 7.80 12.17
CA ALA A 393 -26.15 8.93 12.34
C ALA A 393 -25.32 10.12 12.86
N GLY A 394 -24.78 10.92 11.94
CA GLY A 394 -23.95 12.07 12.29
C GLY A 394 -23.42 12.79 11.06
N GLN A 395 -23.59 14.12 11.03
CA GLN A 395 -23.14 15.04 9.98
C GLN A 395 -23.87 14.95 8.63
N GLU A 396 -25.08 15.52 8.57
CA GLU A 396 -25.45 16.43 7.46
C GLU A 396 -26.61 17.37 7.88
N LYS A 397 -26.27 18.34 8.73
CA LYS A 397 -27.03 19.60 8.86
C LYS A 397 -26.04 20.76 8.78
N GLU A 398 -26.47 21.78 8.05
CA GLU A 398 -25.78 23.06 7.77
C GLU A 398 -24.85 23.09 6.55
N ASN A 399 -25.47 23.27 5.38
CA ASN A 399 -25.02 24.36 4.52
C ASN A 399 -26.19 24.99 3.73
N ARG A 400 -26.88 25.96 4.35
CA ARG A 400 -27.81 26.87 3.66
C ARG A 400 -26.98 27.90 2.86
N GLY A 401 -26.51 27.49 1.68
CA GLY A 401 -25.58 28.26 0.85
C GLY A 401 -26.00 28.34 -0.62
N ASN A 402 -27.07 29.09 -0.90
CA ASN A 402 -27.35 29.76 -2.18
C ASN A 402 -26.97 29.00 -3.48
N ARG A 403 -27.73 27.97 -3.88
CA ARG A 403 -27.83 27.53 -5.28
C ARG A 403 -29.19 27.87 -5.83
N ARG A 404 -29.23 28.57 -6.97
CA ARG A 404 -30.45 28.79 -7.75
C ARG A 404 -30.97 27.44 -8.23
N THR A 405 -31.97 26.89 -7.54
CA THR A 405 -32.65 25.66 -7.95
C THR A 405 -33.56 25.97 -9.14
N PHE A 406 -33.19 25.47 -10.32
CA PHE A 406 -34.13 25.37 -11.43
C PHE A 406 -35.33 24.50 -11.00
N PRO A 407 -36.56 24.83 -11.40
CA PRO A 407 -37.75 24.09 -10.99
C PRO A 407 -37.78 22.73 -11.70
N THR A 408 -37.44 21.66 -11.00
CA THR A 408 -37.56 20.30 -11.55
C THR A 408 -39.04 19.90 -11.66
N PRO A 409 -39.51 19.39 -12.81
CA PRO A 409 -40.88 18.94 -12.97
C PRO A 409 -41.16 17.69 -12.12
N LYS A 410 -42.43 17.46 -11.79
CA LYS A 410 -42.94 16.36 -10.95
C LYS A 410 -42.84 14.99 -11.66
N VAL A 411 -41.64 14.51 -11.95
CA VAL A 411 -41.36 13.28 -12.71
C VAL A 411 -40.89 12.18 -11.76
N SER A 412 -41.45 10.97 -11.86
CA SER A 412 -41.09 9.86 -10.98
C SER A 412 -39.71 9.28 -11.33
N GLN A 413 -39.04 8.61 -10.38
CA GLN A 413 -37.71 8.05 -10.59
C GLN A 413 -37.64 7.06 -11.79
N PRO A 414 -38.60 6.14 -12.00
CA PRO A 414 -38.62 5.28 -13.20
C PRO A 414 -38.77 6.08 -14.51
N GLN A 415 -39.55 7.16 -14.50
CA GLN A 415 -39.71 8.03 -15.67
C GLN A 415 -38.42 8.79 -16.00
N ARG A 416 -37.62 9.20 -15.00
CA ARG A 416 -36.28 9.78 -15.21
C ARG A 416 -35.34 8.79 -15.92
N ILE A 417 -35.34 7.51 -15.52
CA ILE A 417 -34.53 6.47 -16.17
C ILE A 417 -34.98 6.29 -17.63
N CYS A 418 -36.28 6.23 -17.89
CA CYS A 418 -36.81 6.16 -19.26
C CYS A 418 -36.37 7.36 -20.10
N LEU A 419 -36.49 8.59 -19.56
CA LEU A 419 -36.09 9.82 -20.26
C LEU A 419 -34.60 9.87 -20.57
N ALA A 420 -33.74 9.37 -19.66
CA ALA A 420 -32.30 9.25 -19.89
C ALA A 420 -31.99 8.28 -21.04
N GLY A 421 -32.63 7.10 -21.05
CA GLY A 421 -32.53 6.13 -22.14
C GLY A 421 -33.00 6.69 -23.49
N ILE A 422 -34.12 7.44 -23.50
CA ILE A 422 -34.60 8.12 -24.72
C ILE A 422 -33.59 9.18 -25.19
N ALA A 423 -33.02 9.99 -24.29
CA ALA A 423 -32.04 11.02 -24.67
C ALA A 423 -30.79 10.41 -25.32
N ARG A 424 -30.21 9.35 -24.72
CA ARG A 424 -29.07 8.62 -25.30
C ARG A 424 -29.41 7.97 -26.64
N CYS A 425 -30.55 7.27 -26.72
CA CYS A 425 -30.97 6.64 -27.97
C CYS A 425 -31.24 7.67 -29.08
N ALA A 426 -31.87 8.80 -28.76
CA ALA A 426 -32.14 9.87 -29.73
C ALA A 426 -30.84 10.45 -30.32
N ILE A 427 -29.82 10.71 -29.49
CA ILE A 427 -28.50 11.15 -29.96
C ILE A 427 -27.88 10.10 -30.90
N ARG A 428 -27.88 8.82 -30.51
CA ARG A 428 -27.32 7.71 -31.33
C ARG A 428 -28.09 7.46 -32.64
N ILE A 429 -29.37 7.82 -32.70
CA ILE A 429 -30.21 7.73 -33.91
C ILE A 429 -29.97 8.93 -34.85
N GLY A 430 -29.35 10.01 -34.36
CA GLY A 430 -29.09 11.25 -35.12
C GLY A 430 -30.06 12.40 -34.79
N GLU A 431 -31.03 12.20 -33.90
CA GLU A 431 -31.92 13.26 -33.38
C GLU A 431 -31.22 14.10 -32.30
N ILE A 432 -30.02 14.58 -32.62
CA ILE A 432 -29.07 15.22 -31.69
C ILE A 432 -29.72 16.36 -30.90
N GLN A 433 -30.41 17.30 -31.58
CA GLN A 433 -31.04 18.46 -30.93
C GLN A 433 -32.16 18.05 -29.95
N ARG A 434 -32.98 17.04 -30.29
CA ARG A 434 -34.04 16.52 -29.42
C ARG A 434 -33.43 15.83 -28.19
N GLY A 435 -32.45 14.95 -28.41
CA GLY A 435 -31.74 14.27 -27.32
C GLY A 435 -31.00 15.23 -26.39
N MET A 436 -30.40 16.29 -26.95
CA MET A 436 -29.74 17.33 -26.16
C MET A 436 -30.71 18.14 -25.29
N GLN A 437 -31.85 18.57 -25.84
CA GLN A 437 -32.88 19.26 -25.06
C GLN A 437 -33.36 18.38 -23.90
N MET A 438 -33.68 17.11 -24.17
CA MET A 438 -34.10 16.15 -23.13
C MET A 438 -33.05 15.91 -22.05
N ALA A 439 -31.76 15.85 -22.41
CA ALA A 439 -30.66 15.69 -21.44
C ALA A 439 -30.48 16.96 -20.57
N VAL A 440 -30.65 18.15 -21.14
CA VAL A 440 -30.61 19.43 -20.40
C VAL A 440 -31.81 19.58 -19.46
N ASP A 441 -33.02 19.24 -19.93
CA ASP A 441 -34.26 19.30 -19.14
C ASP A 441 -34.26 18.35 -17.95
N LEU A 442 -33.58 17.20 -18.08
CA LEU A 442 -33.34 16.25 -16.98
C LEU A 442 -32.42 16.82 -15.88
N GLY A 443 -31.48 17.70 -16.25
CA GLY A 443 -30.49 18.29 -15.34
C GLY A 443 -29.53 17.30 -14.68
N ASP A 444 -29.49 16.05 -15.14
CA ASP A 444 -28.73 14.97 -14.50
C ASP A 444 -27.29 14.92 -15.03
N ARG A 445 -26.31 15.05 -14.13
CA ARG A 445 -24.89 15.14 -14.47
C ARG A 445 -24.35 13.85 -15.10
N ALA A 446 -24.85 12.69 -14.69
CA ALA A 446 -24.43 11.41 -15.26
C ALA A 446 -24.90 11.31 -16.73
N VAL A 447 -26.18 11.59 -16.97
CA VAL A 447 -26.79 11.56 -18.31
C VAL A 447 -26.14 12.60 -19.23
N LEU A 448 -25.86 13.81 -18.74
CA LEU A 448 -25.16 14.83 -19.52
C LEU A 448 -23.73 14.40 -19.90
N HIS A 449 -23.00 13.71 -19.01
CA HIS A 449 -21.68 13.18 -19.33
C HIS A 449 -21.75 12.04 -20.35
N GLU A 450 -22.67 11.09 -20.17
CA GLU A 450 -22.92 9.99 -21.13
C GLU A 450 -23.27 10.55 -22.51
N CYS A 451 -24.18 11.53 -22.58
CA CYS A 451 -24.54 12.21 -23.82
C CYS A 451 -23.37 12.99 -24.43
N ALA A 452 -22.50 13.60 -23.62
CA ALA A 452 -21.29 14.25 -24.11
C ALA A 452 -20.34 13.26 -24.80
N SER A 453 -20.04 12.12 -24.17
CA SER A 453 -19.23 11.06 -24.80
C SER A 453 -19.84 10.52 -26.09
N LEU A 454 -21.18 10.40 -26.17
CA LEU A 454 -21.85 10.00 -27.42
C LEU A 454 -21.72 11.06 -28.53
N LEU A 455 -21.65 12.34 -28.17
CA LEU A 455 -21.40 13.42 -29.13
C LEU A 455 -19.93 13.48 -29.55
N GLU A 456 -18.98 13.15 -28.66
CA GLU A 456 -17.55 12.93 -29.01
C GLU A 456 -17.42 11.80 -30.05
N ASP A 457 -18.05 10.64 -29.82
CA ASP A 457 -18.05 9.49 -30.75
C ASP A 457 -18.65 9.86 -32.12
N LEU A 458 -19.72 10.66 -32.13
CA LEU A 458 -20.37 11.18 -33.34
C LEU A 458 -19.65 12.39 -33.97
N LYS A 459 -18.49 12.79 -33.44
CA LYS A 459 -17.65 13.92 -33.90
C LYS A 459 -18.36 15.28 -33.89
N GLN A 460 -19.38 15.45 -33.05
CA GLN A 460 -20.10 16.71 -32.83
C GLN A 460 -19.41 17.50 -31.71
N PHE A 461 -18.20 18.00 -32.02
CA PHE A 461 -17.27 18.50 -31.00
C PHE A 461 -17.77 19.78 -30.29
N ALA A 462 -18.50 20.66 -30.97
CA ALA A 462 -19.04 21.89 -30.37
C ALA A 462 -20.19 21.58 -29.38
N GLU A 463 -21.10 20.70 -29.78
CA GLU A 463 -22.20 20.21 -28.95
C GLU A 463 -21.68 19.45 -27.72
N ALA A 464 -20.71 18.55 -27.91
CA ALA A 464 -20.04 17.81 -26.85
C ALA A 464 -19.33 18.75 -25.84
N ALA A 465 -18.63 19.78 -26.35
CA ALA A 465 -17.98 20.79 -25.52
C ALA A 465 -18.98 21.52 -24.62
N SER A 466 -20.14 21.90 -25.16
CA SER A 466 -21.21 22.58 -24.40
C SER A 466 -21.78 21.72 -23.26
N PHE A 467 -21.75 20.39 -23.40
CA PHE A 467 -22.18 19.45 -22.35
C PHE A 467 -21.08 19.21 -21.32
N HIS A 468 -19.81 19.17 -21.74
CA HIS A 468 -18.70 19.14 -20.80
C HIS A 468 -18.56 20.44 -19.99
N GLU A 469 -18.89 21.59 -20.57
CA GLU A 469 -19.02 22.86 -19.85
C GLU A 469 -20.13 22.80 -18.79
N LYS A 470 -21.35 22.36 -19.15
CA LYS A 470 -22.49 22.23 -18.22
C LYS A 470 -22.27 21.19 -17.10
N THR A 471 -21.48 20.16 -17.34
CA THR A 471 -21.12 19.16 -16.32
C THR A 471 -19.99 19.60 -15.39
N GLY A 472 -19.25 20.66 -15.76
CA GLY A 472 -18.11 21.20 -15.01
C GLY A 472 -16.75 20.63 -15.42
N ASN A 473 -16.68 19.86 -16.51
CA ASN A 473 -15.44 19.28 -17.05
C ASN A 473 -14.78 20.25 -18.02
N THR A 474 -14.27 21.39 -17.51
CA THR A 474 -13.69 22.49 -18.29
C THR A 474 -12.56 22.05 -19.23
N ASP A 475 -11.67 21.16 -18.77
CA ASP A 475 -10.50 20.71 -19.53
C ASP A 475 -10.89 19.95 -20.81
N LYS A 476 -11.90 19.08 -20.72
CA LYS A 476 -12.46 18.38 -21.88
C LYS A 476 -13.20 19.33 -22.81
N ALA A 477 -14.05 20.20 -22.25
CA ALA A 477 -14.78 21.20 -23.03
C ALA A 477 -13.84 22.07 -23.88
N VAL A 478 -12.74 22.53 -23.28
CA VAL A 478 -11.73 23.32 -23.99
C VAL A 478 -10.96 22.52 -25.04
N ALA A 479 -10.57 21.27 -24.76
CA ALA A 479 -9.92 20.44 -25.76
C ALA A 479 -10.82 20.26 -27.01
N LEU A 480 -12.12 20.04 -26.78
CA LEU A 480 -13.12 19.91 -27.83
C LEU A 480 -13.40 21.23 -28.56
N TYR A 481 -13.50 22.36 -27.86
CA TYR A 481 -13.66 23.69 -28.51
C TYR A 481 -12.45 24.04 -29.39
N ILE A 482 -11.22 23.73 -28.95
CA ILE A 482 -10.00 23.89 -29.76
C ILE A 482 -10.06 23.00 -31.01
N GLN A 483 -10.51 21.74 -30.87
CA GLN A 483 -10.67 20.79 -31.99
C GLN A 483 -11.83 21.17 -32.94
N ALA A 484 -12.87 21.83 -32.43
CA ALA A 484 -13.98 22.38 -33.20
C ALA A 484 -13.64 23.71 -33.90
N HIS A 485 -12.44 24.25 -33.69
CA HIS A 485 -12.01 25.59 -34.10
C HIS A 485 -12.85 26.75 -33.51
N ASP A 486 -13.58 26.53 -32.41
CA ASP A 486 -14.27 27.59 -31.66
C ASP A 486 -13.36 28.18 -30.57
N PHE A 487 -12.52 29.10 -31.01
CA PHE A 487 -11.59 29.81 -30.12
C PHE A 487 -12.26 30.91 -29.29
N VAL A 488 -13.50 31.29 -29.61
CA VAL A 488 -14.26 32.32 -28.89
C VAL A 488 -14.84 31.73 -27.61
N ALA A 489 -15.44 30.54 -27.69
CA ALA A 489 -15.87 29.77 -26.52
C ALA A 489 -14.68 29.28 -25.66
N ALA A 490 -13.57 28.88 -26.29
CA ALA A 490 -12.39 28.41 -25.57
C ALA A 490 -11.68 29.51 -24.74
N ALA A 491 -11.53 30.73 -25.27
CA ALA A 491 -10.73 31.79 -24.64
C ALA A 491 -11.08 32.15 -23.17
N PRO A 492 -12.35 32.31 -22.75
CA PRO A 492 -12.68 32.57 -21.35
C PRO A 492 -12.38 31.37 -20.44
N LEU A 493 -12.55 30.14 -20.95
CA LEU A 493 -12.27 28.90 -20.21
C LEU A 493 -10.75 28.67 -20.05
N MET A 494 -9.95 29.03 -21.06
CA MET A 494 -8.48 28.98 -21.01
C MET A 494 -7.85 29.87 -19.91
N ARG A 495 -8.61 30.81 -19.32
CA ARG A 495 -8.17 31.59 -18.15
C ARG A 495 -8.28 30.82 -16.84
N GLN A 496 -9.07 29.76 -16.79
CA GLN A 496 -9.31 28.92 -15.61
C GLN A 496 -8.45 27.65 -15.60
N ILE A 497 -7.77 27.34 -16.72
CA ILE A 497 -7.07 26.07 -16.94
C ILE A 497 -5.55 26.30 -16.90
N GLU A 498 -4.87 25.63 -15.98
CA GLU A 498 -3.40 25.68 -15.85
C GLU A 498 -2.68 24.60 -16.68
N SER A 499 -3.42 23.66 -17.28
CA SER A 499 -2.86 22.51 -18.02
C SER A 499 -1.91 22.93 -19.17
N PRO A 500 -0.59 22.66 -19.07
CA PRO A 500 0.38 23.13 -20.06
C PRO A 500 0.17 22.56 -21.47
N LYS A 501 -0.42 21.36 -21.58
CA LYS A 501 -0.73 20.73 -22.88
C LYS A 501 -1.82 21.49 -23.62
N LEU A 502 -2.92 21.84 -22.93
CA LEU A 502 -4.02 22.61 -23.50
C LEU A 502 -3.59 24.04 -23.85
N GLN A 503 -2.85 24.69 -22.94
CA GLN A 503 -2.25 26.02 -23.18
C GLN A 503 -1.34 26.02 -24.42
N ARG A 504 -0.51 24.99 -24.63
CA ARG A 504 0.35 24.87 -25.82
C ARG A 504 -0.42 24.64 -27.11
N MET A 505 -1.51 23.86 -27.10
CA MET A 505 -2.36 23.65 -28.29
C MET A 505 -3.13 24.92 -28.65
N PHE A 506 -3.70 25.61 -27.67
CA PHE A 506 -4.36 26.90 -27.86
C PHE A 506 -3.39 27.97 -28.37
N ALA A 507 -2.20 28.07 -27.80
CA ALA A 507 -1.15 28.98 -28.23
C ALA A 507 -0.75 28.75 -29.69
N LYS A 508 -0.57 27.49 -30.10
CA LYS A 508 -0.26 27.14 -31.50
C LYS A 508 -1.40 27.54 -32.45
N ALA A 509 -2.65 27.27 -32.10
CA ALA A 509 -3.79 27.67 -32.92
C ALA A 509 -3.94 29.21 -33.03
N LYS A 510 -3.56 29.95 -31.99
CA LYS A 510 -3.50 31.42 -31.99
C LYS A 510 -2.32 31.97 -32.79
N GLU A 511 -1.19 31.26 -32.80
CA GLU A 511 -0.03 31.57 -33.66
C GLU A 511 -0.39 31.37 -35.15
N GLU A 512 -1.11 30.30 -35.50
CA GLU A 512 -1.65 30.06 -36.85
C GLU A 512 -2.64 31.17 -37.28
N GLN A 513 -3.35 31.80 -36.34
CA GLN A 513 -4.21 32.98 -36.56
C GLN A 513 -3.45 34.32 -36.60
N ARG A 514 -2.11 34.33 -36.42
CA ARG A 514 -1.26 35.53 -36.28
C ARG A 514 -1.59 36.41 -35.07
N CYS A 515 -2.29 35.88 -34.06
CA CYS A 515 -2.57 36.57 -32.80
C CYS A 515 -1.40 36.41 -31.81
N PHE A 516 -0.23 36.97 -32.16
CA PHE A 516 1.03 36.70 -31.47
C PHE A 516 1.02 37.01 -29.96
N HIS A 517 0.39 38.11 -29.52
CA HIS A 517 0.32 38.45 -28.09
C HIS A 517 -0.49 37.43 -27.28
N GLU A 518 -1.67 36.99 -27.77
CA GLU A 518 -2.47 35.95 -27.10
C GLU A 518 -1.73 34.59 -27.11
N ALA A 519 -1.02 34.28 -28.20
CA ALA A 519 -0.18 33.08 -28.30
C ALA A 519 0.99 33.13 -27.30
N MET A 520 1.65 34.28 -27.13
CA MET A 520 2.73 34.46 -26.15
C MET A 520 2.23 34.29 -24.72
N GLU A 521 1.09 34.89 -24.34
CA GLU A 521 0.50 34.67 -23.02
C GLU A 521 0.22 33.18 -22.76
N ALA A 522 -0.37 32.48 -23.74
CA ALA A 522 -0.69 31.06 -23.61
C ALA A 522 0.58 30.19 -23.56
N TYR A 523 1.62 30.50 -24.36
CA TYR A 523 2.91 29.82 -24.28
C TYR A 523 3.66 30.10 -22.96
N ALA A 524 3.56 31.31 -22.41
CA ALA A 524 4.12 31.65 -21.10
C ALA A 524 3.42 30.86 -19.97
N ARG A 525 2.08 30.79 -19.99
CA ARG A 525 1.30 29.92 -19.08
C ARG A 525 1.67 28.44 -19.24
N ALA A 526 1.92 27.98 -20.47
CA ALA A 526 2.43 26.64 -20.77
C ALA A 526 3.90 26.41 -20.37
N LYS A 527 4.60 27.42 -19.82
CA LYS A 527 6.05 27.43 -19.54
C LYS A 527 6.92 27.09 -20.76
N ASN A 528 6.39 27.31 -21.97
CA ASN A 528 7.05 27.05 -23.25
C ASN A 528 7.86 28.28 -23.72
N TYR A 529 8.80 28.73 -22.89
CA TYR A 529 9.53 29.97 -23.12
C TYR A 529 10.33 29.99 -24.44
N GLN A 530 10.73 28.82 -24.95
CA GLN A 530 11.35 28.69 -26.28
C GLN A 530 10.46 29.27 -27.39
N ALA A 531 9.15 29.01 -27.37
CA ALA A 531 8.23 29.56 -28.36
C ALA A 531 8.00 31.07 -28.17
N VAL A 532 7.95 31.54 -26.92
CA VAL A 532 7.83 32.97 -26.61
C VAL A 532 9.06 33.74 -27.11
N VAL A 533 10.27 33.25 -26.79
CA VAL A 533 11.54 33.84 -27.25
C VAL A 533 11.67 33.78 -28.77
N ARG A 534 11.25 32.68 -29.42
CA ARG A 534 11.20 32.61 -30.89
C ARG A 534 10.30 33.70 -31.49
N ILE A 535 9.09 33.89 -30.96
CA ILE A 535 8.15 34.92 -31.44
C ILE A 535 8.71 36.33 -31.20
N LEU A 536 9.27 36.59 -30.01
CA LEU A 536 9.92 37.87 -29.68
C LEU A 536 11.08 38.20 -30.62
N LEU A 537 11.95 37.22 -30.90
CA LEU A 537 13.15 37.43 -31.73
C LEU A 537 12.87 37.48 -33.24
N HIS A 538 11.95 36.66 -33.76
CA HIS A 538 11.71 36.53 -35.20
C HIS A 538 10.50 37.30 -35.74
N GLU A 539 9.40 37.38 -34.98
CA GLU A 539 8.14 37.99 -35.46
C GLU A 539 7.95 39.42 -34.94
N LEU A 540 8.42 39.73 -33.71
CA LEU A 540 8.23 41.03 -33.05
C LEU A 540 9.49 41.91 -33.00
N GLY A 541 10.69 41.33 -33.16
CA GLY A 541 11.98 42.05 -33.14
C GLY A 541 12.39 42.62 -31.78
N GLN A 542 11.81 42.15 -30.67
CA GLN A 542 12.05 42.64 -29.31
C GLN A 542 13.20 41.88 -28.62
N GLU A 543 14.45 42.17 -29.02
CA GLU A 543 15.65 41.46 -28.55
C GLU A 543 15.86 41.55 -27.02
N GLN A 544 15.70 42.73 -26.43
CA GLN A 544 15.99 42.95 -25.00
C GLN A 544 15.01 42.20 -24.10
N GLU A 545 13.71 42.26 -24.40
CA GLU A 545 12.67 41.52 -23.68
C GLU A 545 12.88 40.00 -23.78
N ALA A 546 13.32 39.49 -24.94
CA ALA A 546 13.67 38.08 -25.10
C ALA A 546 14.87 37.67 -24.22
N PHE A 547 15.92 38.49 -24.15
CA PHE A 547 17.11 38.21 -23.35
C PHE A 547 16.85 38.27 -21.84
N ASP A 548 16.06 39.25 -21.39
CA ASP A 548 15.69 39.36 -19.97
C ASP A 548 14.69 38.27 -19.57
N LEU A 549 13.81 37.83 -20.48
CA LEU A 549 12.98 36.63 -20.28
C LEU A 549 13.84 35.36 -20.16
N VAL A 550 14.90 35.19 -20.96
CA VAL A 550 15.83 34.04 -20.82
C VAL A 550 16.56 34.09 -19.47
N ARG A 551 17.10 35.26 -19.09
CA ARG A 551 17.83 35.45 -17.81
C ARG A 551 16.94 35.19 -16.59
N THR A 552 15.67 35.62 -16.63
CA THR A 552 14.72 35.43 -15.52
C THR A 552 14.13 34.03 -15.45
N THR A 553 13.93 33.35 -16.59
CA THR A 553 13.33 32.01 -16.62
C THR A 553 14.33 30.87 -16.46
N GLY A 554 15.61 31.07 -16.81
CA GLY A 554 16.64 30.03 -16.75
C GLY A 554 16.37 28.82 -17.65
N SER A 555 15.52 28.97 -18.68
CA SER A 555 15.09 27.85 -19.52
C SER A 555 16.12 27.51 -20.59
N ALA A 556 16.71 26.31 -20.52
CA ALA A 556 17.79 25.90 -21.42
C ALA A 556 17.43 25.98 -22.93
N ALA A 557 16.23 25.52 -23.31
CA ALA A 557 15.77 25.59 -24.71
C ALA A 557 15.49 27.03 -25.21
N ALA A 558 15.13 27.94 -24.29
CA ALA A 558 14.99 29.35 -24.60
C ALA A 558 16.37 30.03 -24.73
N ALA A 559 17.31 29.68 -23.85
CA ALA A 559 18.70 30.14 -23.89
C ALA A 559 19.42 29.67 -25.17
N GLU A 560 19.21 28.43 -25.62
CA GLU A 560 19.72 27.93 -26.90
C GLU A 560 19.22 28.76 -28.10
N THR A 561 17.91 29.08 -28.12
CA THR A 561 17.31 29.89 -29.20
C THR A 561 17.88 31.31 -29.21
N ALA A 562 18.11 31.91 -28.03
CA ALA A 562 18.78 33.20 -27.90
C ALA A 562 20.27 33.14 -28.28
N ALA A 563 20.97 32.06 -27.92
CA ALA A 563 22.38 31.86 -28.26
C ALA A 563 22.60 31.78 -29.78
N ASP A 564 21.78 31.00 -30.50
CA ASP A 564 21.87 30.89 -31.96
C ASP A 564 21.52 32.19 -32.68
N PHE A 565 20.64 33.02 -32.09
CA PHE A 565 20.40 34.38 -32.57
C PHE A 565 21.63 35.28 -32.35
N CYS A 566 22.21 35.30 -31.14
CA CYS A 566 23.42 36.07 -30.82
C CYS A 566 24.62 35.65 -31.69
N ARG A 567 24.78 34.36 -32.00
CA ARG A 567 25.81 33.85 -32.94
C ARG A 567 25.65 34.43 -34.34
N LYS A 568 24.42 34.48 -34.86
CA LYS A 568 24.12 35.07 -36.19
C LYS A 568 24.35 36.59 -36.22
N GLN A 569 24.08 37.29 -35.12
CA GLN A 569 24.31 38.74 -34.97
C GLN A 569 25.75 39.11 -34.58
N GLY A 570 26.64 38.13 -34.35
CA GLY A 570 28.04 38.38 -33.93
C GLY A 570 28.21 38.81 -32.47
N ARG A 571 27.18 38.71 -31.62
CA ARG A 571 27.20 39.07 -30.19
C ARG A 571 27.80 37.94 -29.35
N ILE A 572 29.10 37.67 -29.54
CA ILE A 572 29.79 36.48 -29.00
C ILE A 572 29.72 36.38 -27.47
N LYS A 573 29.93 37.48 -26.73
CA LYS A 573 29.89 37.48 -25.24
C LYS A 573 28.57 36.94 -24.68
N GLU A 574 27.46 37.40 -25.25
CA GLU A 574 26.12 36.96 -24.87
C GLU A 574 25.80 35.56 -25.39
N ALA A 575 26.29 35.20 -26.59
CA ALA A 575 26.17 33.83 -27.09
C ALA A 575 26.85 32.82 -26.16
N VAL A 576 28.07 33.11 -25.67
CA VAL A 576 28.78 32.27 -24.69
C VAL A 576 27.96 32.17 -23.40
N ALA A 577 27.51 33.29 -22.83
CA ALA A 577 26.71 33.29 -21.61
C ALA A 577 25.39 32.51 -21.75
N PHE A 578 24.68 32.63 -22.89
CA PHE A 578 23.46 31.88 -23.16
C PHE A 578 23.71 30.39 -23.46
N LEU A 579 24.84 30.01 -24.08
CA LEU A 579 25.21 28.60 -24.24
C LEU A 579 25.54 27.93 -22.89
N VAL A 580 26.19 28.65 -21.98
CA VAL A 580 26.41 28.17 -20.60
C VAL A 580 25.07 28.04 -19.86
N ALA A 581 24.18 29.02 -19.96
CA ALA A 581 22.82 28.94 -19.40
C ALA A 581 21.96 27.82 -20.03
N ALA A 582 22.25 27.42 -21.28
CA ALA A 582 21.64 26.27 -21.95
C ALA A 582 22.26 24.91 -21.55
N GLY A 583 23.33 24.90 -20.76
CA GLY A 583 24.07 23.69 -20.38
C GLY A 583 25.02 23.16 -21.47
N ARG A 584 25.17 23.85 -22.60
CA ARG A 584 26.07 23.47 -23.72
C ARG A 584 27.50 23.98 -23.46
N VAL A 585 28.04 23.65 -22.28
CA VAL A 585 29.28 24.23 -21.73
C VAL A 585 30.49 23.97 -22.63
N GLN A 586 30.61 22.78 -23.22
CA GLN A 586 31.72 22.42 -24.11
C GLN A 586 31.75 23.24 -25.41
N GLU A 587 30.58 23.63 -25.94
CA GLU A 587 30.48 24.47 -27.14
C GLU A 587 30.68 25.95 -26.83
N ALA A 588 30.20 26.41 -25.66
CA ALA A 588 30.53 27.73 -25.14
C ALA A 588 32.04 27.89 -24.94
N MET A 589 32.70 26.84 -24.45
CA MET A 589 34.16 26.77 -24.27
C MET A 589 34.91 26.88 -25.60
N THR A 590 34.55 26.08 -26.62
CA THR A 590 35.19 26.20 -27.96
C THR A 590 34.95 27.56 -28.60
N LEU A 591 33.75 28.13 -28.44
CA LEU A 591 33.42 29.45 -28.97
C LEU A 591 34.21 30.57 -28.25
N ALA A 592 34.48 30.41 -26.96
CA ALA A 592 35.29 31.34 -26.17
C ALA A 592 36.79 31.24 -26.51
N GLU A 593 37.33 30.03 -26.70
CA GLU A 593 38.71 29.79 -27.15
C GLU A 593 38.97 30.31 -28.58
N GLU A 594 38.01 30.15 -29.51
CA GLU A 594 38.15 30.63 -30.90
C GLU A 594 38.09 32.16 -31.06
N ARG A 595 37.59 32.88 -30.04
CA ARG A 595 37.26 34.31 -30.11
C ARG A 595 37.89 35.15 -29.00
N ASP A 596 38.78 34.57 -28.18
CA ASP A 596 39.44 35.19 -27.03
C ASP A 596 38.49 35.80 -25.97
N GLU A 597 37.23 35.35 -25.90
CA GLU A 597 36.21 35.82 -24.94
C GLU A 597 36.09 34.89 -23.71
N MET A 598 37.22 34.39 -23.25
CA MET A 598 37.32 33.41 -22.17
C MET A 598 36.83 33.92 -20.81
N GLU A 599 36.96 35.23 -20.56
CA GLU A 599 36.47 35.86 -19.33
C GLU A 599 34.94 35.76 -19.21
N ALA A 600 34.21 35.96 -20.29
CA ALA A 600 32.74 35.84 -20.31
C ALA A 600 32.28 34.40 -20.03
N PHE A 601 33.07 33.41 -20.43
CA PHE A 601 32.83 32.01 -20.10
C PHE A 601 33.06 31.74 -18.60
N VAL A 602 34.19 32.18 -18.03
CA VAL A 602 34.49 31.98 -16.59
C VAL A 602 33.47 32.70 -15.69
N GLN A 603 33.06 33.92 -16.04
CA GLN A 603 32.04 34.68 -15.32
C GLN A 603 30.66 34.00 -15.33
N SER A 604 30.30 33.29 -16.41
CA SER A 604 28.99 32.62 -16.54
C SER A 604 28.98 31.18 -16.02
N ALA A 605 30.11 30.46 -16.08
CA ALA A 605 30.21 29.07 -15.65
C ALA A 605 30.60 28.90 -14.16
N GLY A 606 31.35 29.87 -13.61
CA GLY A 606 31.80 29.87 -12.21
C GLY A 606 32.86 28.81 -11.87
N ASP A 607 33.23 28.72 -10.59
CA ASP A 607 34.30 27.82 -10.10
C ASP A 607 33.94 26.31 -10.10
N LYS A 608 32.68 25.94 -10.42
CA LYS A 608 32.14 24.58 -10.24
C LYS A 608 31.89 23.83 -11.56
N THR A 609 32.81 23.91 -12.50
CA THR A 609 32.75 23.14 -13.77
C THR A 609 33.51 21.83 -13.68
N GLU A 610 33.37 20.98 -14.71
CA GLU A 610 34.15 19.74 -14.86
C GLU A 610 35.68 20.00 -14.82
N PRO A 611 36.48 19.08 -14.26
CA PRO A 611 37.92 19.27 -14.09
C PRO A 611 38.67 19.44 -15.42
N ASP A 612 38.24 18.77 -16.49
CA ASP A 612 38.84 18.93 -17.82
C ASP A 612 38.62 20.32 -18.41
N ILE A 613 37.47 20.95 -18.12
CA ILE A 613 37.19 22.34 -18.50
C ILE A 613 38.06 23.29 -17.65
N GLN A 614 38.13 23.09 -16.33
CA GLN A 614 39.02 23.84 -15.44
C GLN A 614 40.49 23.76 -15.90
N LYS A 615 40.94 22.60 -16.36
CA LYS A 615 42.28 22.40 -16.92
C LYS A 615 42.51 23.22 -18.19
N ARG A 616 41.55 23.27 -19.12
CA ARG A 616 41.65 24.12 -20.33
C ARG A 616 41.65 25.60 -19.97
N ILE A 617 40.83 26.03 -19.02
CA ILE A 617 40.85 27.40 -18.47
C ILE A 617 42.23 27.73 -17.88
N ALA A 618 42.81 26.82 -17.08
CA ALA A 618 44.12 27.01 -16.47
C ALA A 618 45.24 27.16 -17.52
N VAL A 619 45.25 26.29 -18.54
CA VAL A 619 46.20 26.36 -19.67
C VAL A 619 46.03 27.64 -20.49
N TYR A 620 44.81 28.18 -20.61
CA TYR A 620 44.58 29.47 -21.26
C TYR A 620 45.21 30.62 -20.45
N TYR A 621 44.96 30.71 -19.15
CA TYR A 621 45.55 31.76 -18.30
C TYR A 621 47.06 31.62 -18.12
N GLU A 622 47.60 30.40 -18.17
CA GLU A 622 49.04 30.13 -18.21
C GLU A 622 49.68 30.73 -19.47
N LYS A 623 49.07 30.56 -20.65
CA LYS A 623 49.51 31.20 -21.90
C LYS A 623 49.42 32.73 -21.87
N GLN A 624 48.47 33.29 -21.12
CA GLN A 624 48.29 34.73 -20.95
C GLN A 624 49.16 35.34 -19.82
N ASN A 625 50.07 34.55 -19.21
CA ASN A 625 50.92 34.96 -18.09
C ASN A 625 50.14 35.49 -16.85
N LEU A 626 49.01 34.85 -16.52
CA LEU A 626 48.22 35.17 -15.31
C LEU A 626 48.29 34.02 -14.28
N PRO A 627 49.44 33.84 -13.59
CA PRO A 627 49.72 32.62 -12.81
C PRO A 627 48.75 32.39 -11.66
N VAL A 628 48.28 33.44 -10.98
CA VAL A 628 47.33 33.33 -9.85
C VAL A 628 45.95 32.82 -10.31
N GLN A 629 45.49 33.24 -11.50
CA GLN A 629 44.24 32.76 -12.09
C GLN A 629 44.40 31.31 -12.58
N ALA A 630 45.50 31.01 -13.28
CA ALA A 630 45.84 29.64 -13.69
C ALA A 630 45.92 28.68 -12.48
N ALA A 631 46.57 29.09 -11.39
CA ALA A 631 46.70 28.32 -10.15
C ALA A 631 45.33 27.99 -9.51
N ARG A 632 44.40 28.95 -9.46
CA ARG A 632 43.03 28.74 -8.97
C ARG A 632 42.28 27.67 -9.79
N HIS A 633 42.42 27.71 -11.11
CA HIS A 633 41.79 26.72 -11.99
C HIS A 633 42.50 25.36 -11.93
N TYR A 634 43.83 25.30 -11.79
CA TYR A 634 44.56 24.05 -11.54
C TYR A 634 44.20 23.42 -10.18
N ALA A 635 44.00 24.24 -9.13
CA ALA A 635 43.52 23.79 -7.83
C ALA A 635 42.12 23.16 -7.92
N ASN A 636 41.22 23.75 -8.70
CA ASN A 636 39.87 23.20 -8.95
C ASN A 636 39.89 21.97 -9.86
N CYS A 637 40.87 21.85 -10.75
CA CYS A 637 41.14 20.62 -11.52
C CYS A 637 41.69 19.46 -10.66
N GLY A 638 42.10 19.71 -9.41
CA GLY A 638 42.73 18.70 -8.56
C GLY A 638 44.25 18.56 -8.74
N ASN A 639 44.88 19.39 -9.58
CA ASN A 639 46.34 19.40 -9.75
C ASN A 639 46.97 20.38 -8.74
N ALA A 640 47.10 19.90 -7.50
CA ALA A 640 47.57 20.71 -6.39
C ALA A 640 49.07 21.02 -6.45
N GLU A 641 49.90 20.16 -7.04
CA GLU A 641 51.35 20.40 -7.21
C GLU A 641 51.59 21.63 -8.10
N LYS A 642 51.05 21.64 -9.33
CA LYS A 642 51.19 22.78 -10.25
C LYS A 642 50.53 24.05 -9.72
N ALA A 643 49.41 23.93 -9.01
CA ALA A 643 48.76 25.07 -8.39
C ALA A 643 49.62 25.69 -7.28
N LEU A 644 50.29 24.87 -6.46
CA LEU A 644 51.22 25.33 -5.44
C LEU A 644 52.43 26.03 -6.07
N ASP A 645 53.05 25.41 -7.07
CA ASP A 645 54.18 25.99 -7.81
C ASP A 645 53.82 27.37 -8.40
N LEU A 646 52.64 27.51 -9.02
CA LEU A 646 52.18 28.77 -9.60
C LEU A 646 51.80 29.83 -8.55
N TYR A 647 51.35 29.44 -7.34
CA TYR A 647 51.10 30.39 -6.25
C TYR A 647 52.39 30.88 -5.58
N LEU A 648 53.43 30.02 -5.51
CA LEU A 648 54.73 30.36 -4.93
C LEU A 648 55.60 31.20 -5.89
N ASN A 649 55.55 30.91 -7.20
CA ASN A 649 56.34 31.59 -8.23
C ASN A 649 55.63 32.80 -8.88
N ALA A 650 54.52 33.29 -8.33
CA ALA A 650 53.86 34.50 -8.80
C ALA A 650 54.62 35.77 -8.35
N ASP A 651 54.60 36.83 -9.18
CA ASP A 651 55.23 38.14 -8.88
C ASP A 651 54.85 38.70 -7.51
N VAL A 652 53.60 38.44 -7.08
CA VAL A 652 53.14 38.60 -5.70
C VAL A 652 52.71 37.22 -5.22
N PRO A 653 53.50 36.54 -4.36
CA PRO A 653 53.21 35.17 -3.95
C PRO A 653 51.96 35.11 -3.07
N ALA A 654 51.01 34.26 -3.43
CA ALA A 654 49.69 34.19 -2.82
C ALA A 654 49.68 33.21 -1.64
N TYR A 655 50.46 33.48 -0.59
CA TYR A 655 50.67 32.55 0.53
C TYR A 655 49.38 32.07 1.21
N ASP A 656 48.39 32.95 1.40
CA ASP A 656 47.11 32.54 1.99
C ASP A 656 46.35 31.55 1.09
N ALA A 657 46.38 31.73 -0.24
CA ALA A 657 45.79 30.79 -1.20
C ALA A 657 46.57 29.46 -1.29
N ALA A 658 47.90 29.49 -1.13
CA ALA A 658 48.74 28.30 -1.03
C ALA A 658 48.46 27.52 0.27
N ILE A 659 48.27 28.20 1.40
CA ILE A 659 47.88 27.58 2.67
C ILE A 659 46.48 26.95 2.56
N GLU A 660 45.51 27.66 1.97
CA GLU A 660 44.17 27.10 1.70
C GLU A 660 44.25 25.84 0.82
N LEU A 661 45.06 25.87 -0.26
CA LEU A 661 45.30 24.72 -1.13
C LEU A 661 45.85 23.52 -0.35
N VAL A 662 46.93 23.71 0.40
CA VAL A 662 47.53 22.64 1.21
C VAL A 662 46.56 22.12 2.28
N SER A 663 45.78 23.00 2.93
CA SER A 663 44.76 22.62 3.91
C SER A 663 43.61 21.80 3.31
N ARG A 664 43.28 22.02 2.03
CA ARG A 664 42.22 21.34 1.27
C ARG A 664 42.66 19.95 0.81
N PHE A 665 43.89 19.80 0.35
CA PHE A 665 44.40 18.53 -0.18
C PHE A 665 45.11 17.65 0.87
N ARG A 666 45.67 18.25 1.94
CA ARG A 666 46.32 17.59 3.10
C ARG A 666 47.37 16.53 2.75
N GLN A 667 48.03 16.66 1.59
CA GLN A 667 49.08 15.73 1.18
C GLN A 667 50.39 16.13 1.85
N GLN A 668 51.01 15.19 2.57
CA GLN A 668 52.31 15.35 3.21
C GLN A 668 53.42 15.98 2.33
N PRO A 669 53.60 15.61 1.03
CA PRO A 669 54.60 16.28 0.19
C PRO A 669 54.29 17.77 -0.05
N LEU A 670 53.03 18.14 -0.28
CA LEU A 670 52.62 19.56 -0.45
C LEU A 670 52.75 20.36 0.84
N THR A 671 52.48 19.74 1.99
CA THR A 671 52.72 20.36 3.30
C THR A 671 54.21 20.63 3.51
N ARG A 672 55.08 19.65 3.22
CA ARG A 672 56.53 19.81 3.37
C ARG A 672 57.10 20.85 2.43
N THR A 673 56.76 20.83 1.14
CA THR A 673 57.27 21.82 0.19
C THR A 673 56.85 23.25 0.55
N LEU A 674 55.61 23.46 1.02
CA LEU A 674 55.19 24.76 1.53
C LEU A 674 55.88 25.13 2.86
N GLN A 675 56.08 24.17 3.76
CA GLN A 675 56.77 24.39 5.04
C GLN A 675 58.25 24.75 4.83
N ASP A 676 58.99 23.96 4.03
CA ASP A 676 60.38 24.19 3.65
C ASP A 676 60.55 25.58 3.00
N PHE A 677 59.58 25.99 2.17
CA PHE A 677 59.56 27.31 1.54
C PHE A 677 59.33 28.45 2.56
N LEU A 678 58.40 28.28 3.49
CA LEU A 678 58.08 29.29 4.51
C LEU A 678 59.17 29.39 5.60
N GLU A 679 59.81 28.27 5.96
CA GLU A 679 60.98 28.23 6.86
C GLU A 679 62.25 28.78 6.19
N GLY A 680 62.26 28.89 4.85
CA GLY A 680 63.37 29.46 4.08
C GLY A 680 64.45 28.45 3.68
N VAL A 681 64.16 27.15 3.76
CA VAL A 681 65.06 26.05 3.38
C VAL A 681 65.29 26.02 1.87
N SER A 682 64.28 26.36 1.06
CA SER A 682 64.41 26.48 -0.40
C SER A 682 65.08 27.79 -0.85
N ASP A 683 64.70 28.91 -0.24
CA ASP A 683 64.99 30.26 -0.73
C ASP A 683 66.17 30.93 -0.01
N GLY A 684 66.65 30.35 1.09
CA GLY A 684 67.62 30.96 2.01
C GLY A 684 67.08 32.13 2.84
N VAL A 685 65.78 32.45 2.72
CA VAL A 685 65.12 33.57 3.42
C VAL A 685 63.90 33.03 4.15
N SER A 686 63.96 32.98 5.48
CA SER A 686 62.80 32.65 6.32
C SER A 686 61.70 33.70 6.15
N LYS A 687 60.48 33.24 5.92
CA LYS A 687 59.32 34.12 5.74
C LYS A 687 58.72 34.47 7.11
N ASP A 688 57.69 35.31 7.12
CA ASP A 688 57.05 35.74 8.37
C ASP A 688 56.46 34.53 9.13
N PRO A 689 56.77 34.32 10.43
CA PRO A 689 56.25 33.21 11.23
C PRO A 689 54.71 33.13 11.31
N SER A 690 54.00 34.22 11.00
CA SER A 690 52.54 34.23 10.89
C SER A 690 52.01 33.31 9.79
N PHE A 691 52.74 33.09 8.69
CA PHE A 691 52.33 32.15 7.64
C PHE A 691 52.49 30.69 8.09
N LEU A 692 53.56 30.35 8.83
CA LEU A 692 53.73 29.03 9.44
C LEU A 692 52.67 28.78 10.52
N HIS A 693 52.38 29.78 11.36
CA HIS A 693 51.28 29.70 12.32
C HIS A 693 49.93 29.46 11.63
N LYS A 694 49.60 30.23 10.58
CA LYS A 694 48.40 30.01 9.74
C LYS A 694 48.35 28.62 9.13
N LEU A 695 49.47 28.11 8.61
CA LEU A 695 49.58 26.78 8.00
C LEU A 695 49.26 25.67 9.00
N HIS A 696 49.94 25.62 10.14
CA HIS A 696 49.68 24.59 11.17
C HIS A 696 48.26 24.73 11.76
N MET A 697 47.75 25.96 11.92
CA MET A 697 46.35 26.20 12.30
C MET A 697 45.35 25.65 11.26
N ALA A 698 45.61 25.79 9.96
CA ALA A 698 44.75 25.28 8.89
C ALA A 698 44.84 23.74 8.72
N LEU A 699 45.98 23.15 9.08
CA LEU A 699 46.20 21.69 9.11
C LEU A 699 45.57 21.03 10.35
N GLY A 700 45.33 21.78 11.44
CA GLY A 700 44.88 21.27 12.73
C GLY A 700 46.02 20.80 13.65
N ASP A 701 47.26 21.14 13.33
CA ASP A 701 48.42 20.86 14.17
C ASP A 701 48.59 21.96 15.22
N HIS A 702 47.80 21.87 16.27
CA HIS A 702 47.76 22.87 17.33
C HIS A 702 49.04 22.93 18.18
N VAL A 703 49.88 21.89 18.17
CA VAL A 703 51.14 21.84 18.93
C VAL A 703 52.22 22.66 18.24
N GLU A 704 52.45 22.44 16.95
CA GLU A 704 53.39 23.28 16.19
C GLU A 704 52.84 24.71 15.99
N ALA A 705 51.53 24.87 15.77
CA ALA A 705 50.90 26.18 15.71
C ALA A 705 51.12 27.01 16.99
N ALA A 706 51.13 26.37 18.16
CA ALA A 706 51.42 27.01 19.44
C ALA A 706 52.89 27.49 19.53
N LYS A 707 53.86 26.69 19.08
CA LYS A 707 55.28 27.12 19.01
C LYS A 707 55.47 28.31 18.07
N TYR A 708 54.83 28.29 16.90
CA TYR A 708 54.88 29.41 15.96
C TYR A 708 54.15 30.65 16.49
N ALA A 709 53.05 30.49 17.24
CA ALA A 709 52.38 31.61 17.90
C ALA A 709 53.26 32.31 18.96
N CYS A 710 54.09 31.57 19.70
CA CYS A 710 55.11 32.19 20.57
C CYS A 710 56.08 33.07 19.77
N LYS A 711 56.55 32.60 18.60
CA LYS A 711 57.45 33.38 17.73
C LYS A 711 56.78 34.65 17.20
N VAL A 712 55.52 34.56 16.75
CA VAL A 712 54.74 35.73 16.30
C VAL A 712 54.51 36.70 17.47
N ALA A 713 54.09 36.20 18.64
CA ALA A 713 53.86 37.04 19.81
C ALA A 713 55.15 37.77 20.26
N ARG A 714 56.31 37.09 20.26
CA ARG A 714 57.61 37.73 20.57
C ARG A 714 57.95 38.85 19.58
N LYS A 715 57.77 38.62 18.27
CA LYS A 715 57.96 39.67 17.25
C LYS A 715 57.07 40.90 17.53
N GLU A 716 55.79 40.69 17.83
CA GLU A 716 54.86 41.77 18.21
C GLU A 716 55.26 42.45 19.54
N GLN A 717 55.91 41.74 20.49
CA GLN A 717 56.46 42.33 21.71
C GLN A 717 57.70 43.21 21.45
N GLU A 718 58.59 42.78 20.54
CA GLU A 718 59.76 43.53 20.08
C GLU A 718 59.35 44.82 19.34
N GLU A 719 58.31 44.74 18.50
CA GLU A 719 57.68 45.90 17.83
C GLU A 719 56.86 46.80 18.80
N GLY A 720 56.59 46.34 20.04
CA GLY A 720 55.89 47.10 21.09
C GLY A 720 54.36 46.94 21.11
N HIS A 721 53.80 46.08 20.27
CA HIS A 721 52.36 45.79 20.17
C HIS A 721 51.86 44.78 21.22
N TYR A 722 52.13 45.04 22.51
CA TYR A 722 51.84 44.08 23.60
C TYR A 722 50.39 43.58 23.67
N LYS A 723 49.39 44.37 23.25
CA LYS A 723 48.00 43.89 23.17
C LYS A 723 47.80 42.86 22.06
N VAL A 724 48.42 43.04 20.89
CA VAL A 724 48.35 42.08 19.78
C VAL A 724 49.02 40.76 20.19
N ALA A 725 50.21 40.84 20.80
CA ALA A 725 50.89 39.67 21.38
C ALA A 725 50.02 38.92 22.41
N HIS A 726 49.38 39.65 23.34
CA HIS A 726 48.45 39.08 24.30
C HIS A 726 47.26 38.38 23.61
N ASP A 727 46.63 39.03 22.64
CA ASP A 727 45.45 38.50 21.97
C ASP A 727 45.77 37.27 21.11
N ILE A 728 46.98 37.18 20.54
CA ILE A 728 47.49 35.98 19.85
C ILE A 728 47.62 34.82 20.85
N LEU A 729 48.30 35.03 21.98
CA LEU A 729 48.50 34.01 23.01
C LEU A 729 47.19 33.59 23.69
N PHE A 730 46.23 34.52 23.87
CA PHE A 730 44.89 34.21 24.36
C PHE A 730 44.13 33.30 23.39
N ARG A 731 44.21 33.57 22.08
CA ARG A 731 43.58 32.72 21.05
C ARG A 731 44.22 31.34 20.99
N THR A 732 45.55 31.23 21.06
CA THR A 732 46.20 29.90 21.03
C THR A 732 45.94 29.10 22.30
N TRP A 733 45.92 29.74 23.47
CA TRP A 733 45.43 29.10 24.70
C TRP A 733 44.00 28.56 24.52
N LYS A 734 43.09 29.36 23.94
CA LYS A 734 41.71 28.93 23.67
C LYS A 734 41.63 27.72 22.73
N ASN A 735 42.46 27.69 21.70
CA ASN A 735 42.52 26.57 20.75
C ASN A 735 43.04 25.29 21.43
N LEU A 736 44.11 25.39 22.23
CA LEU A 736 44.64 24.27 23.01
C LEU A 736 43.62 23.75 24.05
N GLU A 737 42.89 24.64 24.73
CA GLU A 737 41.84 24.25 25.68
C GLU A 737 40.66 23.54 24.99
N ALA A 738 40.29 23.95 23.76
CA ALA A 738 39.23 23.32 22.99
C ALA A 738 39.58 21.87 22.63
N GLU A 739 40.81 21.64 22.16
CA GLU A 739 41.34 20.31 21.82
C GLU A 739 41.84 19.51 23.04
N LYS A 740 41.73 20.08 24.26
CA LYS A 740 42.17 19.49 25.54
C LYS A 740 43.67 19.14 25.57
N LEU A 741 44.48 19.87 24.81
CA LEU A 741 45.93 19.71 24.76
C LEU A 741 46.61 20.41 25.95
N PRO A 742 47.75 19.91 26.43
CA PRO A 742 48.48 20.54 27.53
C PRO A 742 49.05 21.89 27.10
N LEU A 743 48.99 22.88 28.00
CA LEU A 743 49.53 24.21 27.77
C LEU A 743 51.07 24.23 27.97
N PRO A 744 51.86 24.66 26.97
CA PRO A 744 53.30 24.88 27.13
C PRO A 744 53.60 25.94 28.20
N GLN A 745 54.56 25.66 29.09
CA GLN A 745 54.98 26.60 30.15
C GLN A 745 55.48 27.95 29.59
N GLU A 746 56.07 27.96 28.40
CA GLU A 746 56.45 29.21 27.72
C GLU A 746 55.24 30.12 27.48
N ILE A 747 54.14 29.59 26.94
CA ILE A 747 52.91 30.35 26.70
C ILE A 747 52.36 30.87 28.03
N PHE A 748 52.31 30.03 29.07
CA PHE A 748 51.85 30.45 30.39
C PHE A 748 52.63 31.65 30.93
N ASN A 749 53.98 31.60 30.85
CA ASN A 749 54.85 32.65 31.39
C ASN A 749 54.74 33.98 30.62
N HIS A 750 54.78 33.93 29.27
CA HIS A 750 54.66 35.13 28.43
C HIS A 750 53.25 35.73 28.54
N PHE A 751 52.23 34.88 28.65
CA PHE A 751 50.86 35.35 28.83
C PHE A 751 50.64 35.98 30.22
N ALA A 752 51.21 35.40 31.28
CA ALA A 752 51.16 35.97 32.61
C ALA A 752 51.91 37.32 32.73
N SER A 753 53.04 37.49 32.05
CA SER A 753 53.77 38.78 32.03
C SER A 753 52.99 39.85 31.26
N LEU A 754 52.51 39.55 30.05
CA LEU A 754 51.70 40.44 29.22
C LEU A 754 50.37 40.84 29.90
N HIS A 755 49.65 39.88 30.48
CA HIS A 755 48.42 40.17 31.19
C HIS A 755 48.67 41.03 32.44
N SER A 756 49.75 40.77 33.18
CA SER A 756 50.16 41.62 34.32
C SER A 756 50.43 43.07 33.88
N TYR A 757 51.06 43.28 32.72
CA TYR A 757 51.28 44.61 32.15
C TYR A 757 49.96 45.31 31.76
N ILE A 758 49.04 44.60 31.10
CA ILE A 758 47.74 45.14 30.67
C ILE A 758 46.87 45.53 31.89
N LEU A 759 46.85 44.70 32.94
CA LEU A 759 46.09 44.96 34.17
C LEU A 759 46.53 46.21 34.91
N VAL A 760 47.82 46.53 34.94
CA VAL A 760 48.36 47.68 35.67
C VAL A 760 47.64 48.98 35.28
N ARG A 761 47.32 49.17 34.00
CA ARG A 761 46.62 50.39 33.54
C ARG A 761 45.19 50.50 34.10
N ARG A 762 44.50 49.37 34.32
CA ARG A 762 43.17 49.33 34.95
C ARG A 762 43.28 49.59 36.46
N LEU A 763 44.15 48.85 37.15
CA LEU A 763 44.37 48.98 38.60
C LEU A 763 44.84 50.39 39.02
N MET A 764 45.69 51.04 38.22
CA MET A 764 46.10 52.43 38.45
C MET A 764 44.96 53.47 38.28
N ARG A 765 43.86 53.13 37.59
CA ARG A 765 42.63 53.95 37.54
C ARG A 765 41.71 53.66 38.72
N ALA A 766 41.57 52.39 39.10
CA ALA A 766 40.76 51.95 40.23
C ALA A 766 41.30 52.49 41.58
N GLY A 767 42.61 52.73 41.68
CA GLY A 767 43.27 53.30 42.86
C GLY A 767 44.12 52.31 43.65
N ASP A 768 44.15 51.04 43.25
CA ASP A 768 44.90 49.95 43.88
C ASP A 768 46.40 49.99 43.55
N LEU A 769 47.05 51.08 43.99
CA LEU A 769 48.45 51.38 43.71
C LEU A 769 49.42 50.31 44.26
N THR A 770 49.06 49.61 45.33
CA THR A 770 49.85 48.51 45.90
C THR A 770 49.84 47.28 45.00
N VAL A 771 48.67 46.84 44.54
CA VAL A 771 48.52 45.71 43.60
C VAL A 771 49.21 46.02 42.27
N ALA A 772 49.01 47.23 41.73
CA ALA A 772 49.70 47.68 40.53
C ALA A 772 51.23 47.70 40.68
N ALA A 773 51.76 48.06 41.85
CA ALA A 773 53.20 48.06 42.12
C ALA A 773 53.81 46.64 42.11
N TYR A 774 53.16 45.64 42.73
CA TYR A 774 53.63 44.25 42.69
C TYR A 774 53.52 43.62 41.29
N LEU A 775 52.49 43.95 40.51
CA LEU A 775 52.41 43.48 39.11
C LEU A 775 53.48 44.14 38.23
N LEU A 776 53.77 45.43 38.42
CA LEU A 776 54.90 46.09 37.77
C LEU A 776 56.24 45.45 38.18
N GLU A 777 56.40 44.98 39.41
CA GLU A 777 57.60 44.23 39.81
C GLU A 777 57.76 42.92 39.02
N ARG A 778 56.67 42.17 38.79
CA ARG A 778 56.68 40.97 37.94
C ARG A 778 57.08 41.30 36.49
N VAL A 779 56.53 42.36 35.91
CA VAL A 779 56.92 42.84 34.56
C VAL A 779 58.39 43.28 34.53
N LEU A 780 58.88 43.91 35.60
CA LEU A 780 60.29 44.33 35.71
C LEU A 780 61.29 43.17 35.84
N GLN A 781 60.86 42.03 36.37
CA GLN A 781 61.68 40.80 36.37
C GLN A 781 61.87 40.27 34.93
N ASN A 782 60.84 40.41 34.09
CA ASN A 782 60.86 40.01 32.68
C ASN A 782 61.02 41.20 31.71
N ILE A 783 61.73 42.26 32.11
CA ILE A 783 61.81 43.53 31.33
C ILE A 783 62.43 43.38 29.93
N HIS A 784 63.11 42.25 29.66
CA HIS A 784 63.65 41.89 28.34
C HIS A 784 62.54 41.53 27.32
N GLU A 785 61.34 41.16 27.78
CA GLU A 785 60.16 40.95 26.93
C GLU A 785 59.46 42.27 26.53
N PHE A 786 59.95 43.41 27.03
CA PHE A 786 59.30 44.72 26.91
C PHE A 786 60.28 45.85 26.53
N GLU A 787 61.35 45.54 25.78
CA GLU A 787 62.48 46.47 25.58
C GLU A 787 62.06 47.83 25.00
N ALA A 788 61.21 47.85 23.97
CA ALA A 788 60.71 49.06 23.32
C ALA A 788 60.06 50.08 24.27
N HIS A 789 59.40 49.60 25.35
CA HIS A 789 58.75 50.46 26.35
C HIS A 789 59.44 50.43 27.71
N ALA A 790 60.59 49.77 27.85
CA ALA A 790 61.24 49.54 29.14
C ALA A 790 61.51 50.83 29.95
N PRO A 791 61.99 51.96 29.39
CA PRO A 791 62.16 53.20 30.16
C PRO A 791 60.86 53.75 30.74
N SER A 792 59.75 53.63 29.98
CA SER A 792 58.41 54.10 30.39
C SER A 792 57.81 53.20 31.48
N ILE A 793 57.95 51.87 31.32
CA ILE A 793 57.52 50.87 32.31
C ILE A 793 58.29 51.05 33.62
N MET A 794 59.63 51.14 33.55
CA MET A 794 60.48 51.37 34.73
C MET A 794 60.12 52.69 35.43
N THR A 795 59.93 53.78 34.69
CA THR A 795 59.51 55.07 35.26
C THR A 795 58.15 54.97 35.97
N SER A 796 57.17 54.30 35.33
CA SER A 796 55.83 54.11 35.90
C SER A 796 55.86 53.26 37.16
N ALA A 797 56.69 52.21 37.19
CA ALA A 797 56.91 51.36 38.36
C ALA A 797 57.55 52.12 39.52
N ILE A 798 58.60 52.92 39.27
CA ILE A 798 59.23 53.75 40.31
C ILE A 798 58.22 54.71 40.95
N LEU A 799 57.35 55.33 40.14
CA LEU A 799 56.30 56.22 40.63
C LEU A 799 55.21 55.47 41.41
N ALA A 800 54.85 54.24 40.99
CA ALA A 800 53.93 53.38 41.71
C ALA A 800 54.51 52.95 43.07
N PHE A 801 55.76 52.46 43.10
CA PHE A 801 56.48 52.12 44.33
C PHE A 801 56.57 53.32 45.28
N GLN A 802 56.90 54.51 44.78
CA GLN A 802 56.97 55.73 45.60
C GLN A 802 55.61 56.10 46.22
N ARG A 803 54.49 55.91 45.51
CA ARG A 803 53.13 56.17 46.01
C ARG A 803 52.61 55.07 46.94
N ALA A 804 53.05 53.84 46.74
CA ALA A 804 52.75 52.68 47.59
C ALA A 804 53.69 52.55 48.81
N SER A 805 54.49 53.58 49.12
CA SER A 805 55.48 53.62 50.20
C SER A 805 56.59 52.55 50.15
N MET A 806 56.81 51.93 48.98
CA MET A 806 57.85 50.92 48.72
C MET A 806 59.18 51.60 48.33
N LYS A 807 59.86 52.21 49.30
CA LYS A 807 61.05 53.04 49.06
C LYS A 807 62.29 52.24 48.64
N HIS A 808 62.51 51.03 49.17
CA HIS A 808 63.67 50.20 48.81
C HIS A 808 63.57 49.71 47.36
N ARG A 809 62.40 49.22 46.94
CA ARG A 809 62.11 48.85 45.53
C ARG A 809 62.23 50.05 44.60
N ALA A 810 61.66 51.20 44.97
CA ALA A 810 61.81 52.44 44.20
C ALA A 810 63.29 52.82 44.00
N HIS A 811 64.12 52.75 45.05
CA HIS A 811 65.55 53.02 44.99
C HIS A 811 66.30 52.03 44.08
N LYS A 812 66.05 50.71 44.26
CA LYS A 812 66.63 49.63 43.44
C LYS A 812 66.39 49.84 41.94
N TYR A 813 65.13 49.98 41.54
CA TYR A 813 64.76 50.12 40.13
C TYR A 813 65.14 51.49 39.54
N SER A 814 65.15 52.57 40.34
CA SER A 814 65.67 53.88 39.90
C SER A 814 67.16 53.80 39.57
N ARG A 815 67.95 53.06 40.36
CA ARG A 815 69.37 52.83 40.07
C ARG A 815 69.55 51.97 38.82
N GLN A 816 68.77 50.91 38.66
CA GLN A 816 68.83 50.03 37.48
C GLN A 816 68.50 50.79 36.18
N LEU A 817 67.48 51.67 36.21
CA LEU A 817 67.09 52.50 35.05
C LEU A 817 68.21 53.48 34.64
N LEU A 818 68.86 54.13 35.61
CA LEU A 818 69.90 55.12 35.35
C LEU A 818 71.28 54.52 35.03
N MET A 819 71.49 53.21 35.26
CA MET A 819 72.72 52.49 34.93
C MET A 819 72.76 51.99 33.47
N LYS A 820 71.60 51.80 32.81
CA LYS A 820 71.57 51.47 31.37
C LYS A 820 71.86 52.74 30.54
N PRO A 821 72.81 52.72 29.59
CA PRO A 821 73.02 53.83 28.66
C PRO A 821 71.78 54.02 27.76
N GLY A 822 71.57 55.25 27.26
CA GLY A 822 70.37 55.61 26.49
C GLY A 822 69.16 55.95 27.38
N HIS A 823 68.69 55.00 28.18
CA HIS A 823 67.41 55.02 28.91
C HIS A 823 67.11 56.29 29.74
N ARG A 824 68.14 57.04 30.18
CA ARG A 824 67.98 58.30 30.93
C ARG A 824 67.43 59.46 30.08
N GLN A 825 67.57 59.40 28.75
CA GLN A 825 67.02 60.41 27.84
C GLN A 825 65.52 60.21 27.64
N ASP A 826 65.06 58.95 27.63
CA ASP A 826 63.66 58.54 27.39
C ASP A 826 62.74 58.70 28.60
N ILE A 827 63.27 59.14 29.76
CA ILE A 827 62.47 59.43 30.95
C ILE A 827 61.73 60.77 30.75
N PRO A 828 60.38 60.81 30.84
CA PRO A 828 59.62 62.05 30.73
C PRO A 828 60.10 63.11 31.74
N ASP A 829 60.37 64.34 31.28
CA ASP A 829 61.00 65.39 32.10
C ASP A 829 60.23 65.71 33.40
N LYS A 830 58.90 65.55 33.39
CA LYS A 830 58.02 65.66 34.56
C LYS A 830 58.42 64.72 35.72
N HIS A 831 58.96 63.55 35.40
CA HIS A 831 59.26 62.46 36.34
C HIS A 831 60.77 62.22 36.53
N LYS A 832 61.60 62.77 35.64
CA LYS A 832 63.06 62.71 35.68
C LYS A 832 63.65 63.18 37.02
N ARG A 833 63.16 64.30 37.57
CA ARG A 833 63.60 64.82 38.87
C ARG A 833 63.23 63.89 40.04
N THR A 834 62.05 63.26 40.01
CA THR A 834 61.61 62.34 41.07
C THR A 834 62.39 61.02 41.01
N VAL A 835 62.60 60.45 39.83
CA VAL A 835 63.41 59.24 39.63
C VAL A 835 64.86 59.45 40.08
N GLU A 836 65.48 60.58 39.69
CA GLU A 836 66.84 60.89 40.14
C GLU A 836 66.93 61.14 41.66
N ALA A 837 65.89 61.71 42.28
CA ALA A 837 65.86 61.86 43.74
C ALA A 837 65.77 60.51 44.47
N CYS A 838 64.94 59.59 43.97
CA CYS A 838 64.83 58.21 44.48
C CYS A 838 66.15 57.43 44.32
N ALA A 839 66.87 57.59 43.21
CA ALA A 839 68.17 56.95 43.01
C ALA A 839 69.29 57.50 43.91
N ARG A 840 69.24 58.80 44.27
CA ARG A 840 70.30 59.46 45.06
C ARG A 840 70.16 59.27 46.57
N LYS A 841 68.95 59.12 47.10
CA LYS A 841 68.69 58.94 48.54
C LYS A 841 68.36 57.47 48.84
N PRO A 842 69.27 56.70 49.47
CA PRO A 842 68.91 55.39 50.00
C PRO A 842 67.93 55.57 51.17
N PRO A 843 66.87 54.74 51.28
CA PRO A 843 65.99 54.71 52.44
C PRO A 843 66.71 54.21 53.70
N SER A 844 66.20 54.59 54.87
CA SER A 844 66.71 54.12 56.16
C SER A 844 66.26 52.69 56.43
N SER A 845 67.06 51.88 57.14
CA SER A 845 66.72 50.49 57.50
C SER A 845 65.47 50.34 58.37
N ALA A 846 64.96 51.43 58.95
CA ALA A 846 63.68 51.46 59.66
C ALA A 846 62.46 51.65 58.74
N GLU A 847 62.66 51.96 57.44
CA GLU A 847 61.60 52.16 56.45
C GLU A 847 61.44 50.94 55.54
N ALA A 848 61.26 49.75 56.12
CA ALA A 848 61.07 48.51 55.38
C ALA A 848 59.87 48.59 54.43
N ASP A 849 60.04 48.10 53.20
CA ASP A 849 58.95 48.00 52.24
C ASP A 849 57.89 47.01 52.76
N PRO A 850 56.58 47.26 52.54
CA PRO A 850 55.55 46.31 52.91
C PRO A 850 55.80 44.96 52.21
N GLU A 851 55.70 43.87 52.96
CA GLU A 851 55.74 42.51 52.39
C GLU A 851 54.36 42.12 51.82
N PRO A 852 54.32 41.33 50.74
CA PRO A 852 53.06 40.83 50.20
C PRO A 852 52.40 39.86 51.19
N ALA A 853 51.11 40.03 51.43
CA ALA A 853 50.33 39.11 52.26
C ALA A 853 50.39 37.68 51.69
N CYS A 854 50.44 36.69 52.57
CA CYS A 854 50.37 35.28 52.18
C CYS A 854 48.92 34.77 52.23
N SER A 855 48.52 34.03 51.20
CA SER A 855 47.28 33.25 51.17
C SER A 855 47.60 31.76 50.95
N PRO A 856 46.71 30.82 51.30
CA PRO A 856 47.02 29.39 51.23
C PRO A 856 47.12 28.93 49.77
N CYS A 857 48.21 28.25 49.44
CA CYS A 857 48.44 27.64 48.14
C CYS A 857 47.26 26.71 47.76
N PRO A 858 46.70 26.81 46.54
CA PRO A 858 45.51 26.05 46.18
C PRO A 858 45.77 24.54 46.00
N PHE A 859 47.03 24.10 45.93
CA PHE A 859 47.42 22.69 45.84
C PHE A 859 47.74 22.05 47.20
N CYS A 860 48.48 22.74 48.07
CA CYS A 860 49.02 22.16 49.31
C CYS A 860 48.70 22.96 50.60
N ALA A 861 47.90 24.02 50.50
CA ALA A 861 47.55 24.95 51.58
C ALA A 861 48.71 25.67 52.30
N ALA A 862 49.97 25.42 51.94
CA ALA A 862 51.13 26.14 52.46
C ALA A 862 51.02 27.66 52.20
N PRO A 863 51.52 28.53 53.10
CA PRO A 863 51.46 29.97 52.92
C PRO A 863 52.27 30.40 51.70
N LEU A 864 51.59 30.96 50.70
CA LEU A 864 52.18 31.45 49.45
C LEU A 864 51.97 32.96 49.36
N PRO A 865 52.99 33.78 49.05
CA PRO A 865 52.79 35.21 48.81
C PRO A 865 51.78 35.47 47.68
N ASP A 866 50.89 36.45 47.87
CA ASP A 866 49.76 36.74 46.97
C ASP A 866 50.17 36.88 45.49
N PHE A 867 51.36 37.41 45.22
CA PHE A 867 51.87 37.72 43.88
C PHE A 867 52.86 36.70 43.30
N THR A 868 53.26 35.66 44.05
CA THR A 868 54.06 34.54 43.52
C THR A 868 53.15 33.45 42.98
N LEU A 869 53.44 32.94 41.78
CA LEU A 869 52.64 31.88 41.15
C LEU A 869 53.24 30.48 41.39
N SER A 870 54.57 30.34 41.45
CA SER A 870 55.26 29.10 41.83
C SER A 870 55.28 28.92 43.35
N CYS A 871 54.86 27.76 43.84
CA CYS A 871 54.88 27.44 45.27
C CYS A 871 56.09 26.57 45.63
N ASP A 872 57.01 27.07 46.46
CA ASP A 872 58.24 26.34 46.83
C ASP A 872 57.96 25.03 47.59
N ALA A 873 56.87 24.97 48.36
CA ALA A 873 56.53 23.80 49.18
C ALA A 873 55.99 22.59 48.39
N CYS A 874 55.42 22.80 47.19
CA CYS A 874 54.88 21.73 46.36
C CYS A 874 55.35 21.77 44.90
N GLN A 875 56.17 22.76 44.53
CA GLN A 875 56.68 23.05 43.19
C GLN A 875 55.62 23.23 42.09
N HIS A 876 54.32 23.33 42.42
CA HIS A 876 53.26 23.58 41.44
C HIS A 876 53.19 25.07 41.07
N VAL A 877 52.83 25.36 39.82
CA VAL A 877 52.53 26.71 39.34
C VAL A 877 51.03 26.93 39.48
N SER A 878 50.63 27.89 40.31
CA SER A 878 49.25 28.31 40.48
C SER A 878 48.78 29.16 39.30
N PRO A 879 47.59 28.92 38.75
CA PRO A 879 46.96 29.85 37.82
C PRO A 879 46.83 31.24 38.46
N PHE A 880 46.93 32.28 37.64
CA PHE A 880 46.74 33.66 38.10
C PHE A 880 45.28 34.11 37.95
N CYS A 881 44.85 34.97 38.87
CA CYS A 881 43.57 35.66 38.83
C CYS A 881 43.57 36.73 37.73
N ILE A 882 42.62 36.66 36.79
CA ILE A 882 42.52 37.66 35.71
C ILE A 882 42.15 39.08 36.15
N ALA A 883 41.71 39.30 37.39
CA ALA A 883 41.36 40.64 37.89
C ALA A 883 42.55 41.34 38.58
N THR A 884 43.38 40.59 39.31
CA THR A 884 44.43 41.15 40.19
C THR A 884 45.82 40.58 39.95
N GLY A 885 45.97 39.60 39.05
CA GLY A 885 47.22 38.90 38.76
C GLY A 885 47.81 38.08 39.93
N LYS A 886 47.13 38.01 41.08
CA LYS A 886 47.47 37.16 42.23
C LYS A 886 47.25 35.68 41.95
N HIS A 887 47.86 34.77 42.71
CA HIS A 887 47.55 33.33 42.61
C HIS A 887 46.11 33.02 43.09
N LEU A 888 45.52 31.89 42.69
CA LEU A 888 44.15 31.52 43.12
C LEU A 888 44.08 30.97 44.55
N VAL A 889 42.99 31.24 45.26
CA VAL A 889 42.73 30.72 46.62
C VAL A 889 41.53 29.79 46.57
N ALA A 890 41.66 28.58 47.14
CA ALA A 890 40.75 27.48 46.82
C ALA A 890 39.26 27.72 47.17
N GLY A 891 38.97 28.54 48.18
CA GLY A 891 37.61 28.93 48.60
C GLY A 891 37.09 30.23 47.97
N ASP A 892 37.91 30.93 47.18
CA ASP A 892 37.59 32.20 46.52
C ASP A 892 37.98 32.08 45.04
N CYS A 893 37.24 31.24 44.31
CA CYS A 893 37.50 30.90 42.91
C CYS A 893 36.25 31.10 42.05
N ALA A 894 36.45 31.71 40.88
CA ALA A 894 35.43 31.99 39.89
C ALA A 894 35.98 31.86 38.47
N MET A 895 35.10 31.82 37.48
CA MET A 895 35.44 32.02 36.07
C MET A 895 34.48 32.98 35.38
N CYS A 896 34.99 33.67 34.36
CA CYS A 896 34.16 34.39 33.40
C CYS A 896 33.38 33.38 32.52
N PRO A 897 32.06 33.54 32.30
CA PRO A 897 31.29 32.62 31.45
C PRO A 897 31.76 32.64 29.98
N HIS A 898 32.19 33.79 29.46
CA HIS A 898 32.63 33.93 28.07
C HIS A 898 33.99 33.29 27.80
N CYS A 899 35.00 33.56 28.64
CA CYS A 899 36.36 33.09 28.41
C CYS A 899 36.84 31.98 29.34
N LYS A 900 36.04 31.55 30.34
CA LYS A 900 36.35 30.45 31.28
C LYS A 900 37.69 30.56 32.03
N PHE A 901 38.37 31.71 31.96
CA PHE A 901 39.61 31.96 32.67
C PHE A 901 39.35 32.16 34.17
N PRO A 902 40.26 31.70 35.04
CA PRO A 902 40.10 31.78 36.48
C PRO A 902 40.27 33.19 37.05
N ALA A 903 39.49 33.48 38.08
CA ALA A 903 39.63 34.68 38.91
C ALA A 903 39.45 34.32 40.39
N ARG A 904 39.91 35.19 41.28
CA ARG A 904 39.35 35.26 42.64
C ARG A 904 37.94 35.85 42.53
N ALA A 905 36.95 35.22 43.16
CA ALA A 905 35.54 35.58 43.00
C ALA A 905 35.27 36.99 43.54
N THR A 906 35.77 37.27 44.75
CA THR A 906 35.75 38.60 45.37
C THR A 906 36.32 39.67 44.44
N ALA A 907 37.58 39.50 44.02
CA ALA A 907 38.30 40.48 43.23
C ALA A 907 37.73 40.69 41.81
N LEU A 908 37.09 39.68 41.21
CA LEU A 908 36.37 39.86 39.95
C LEU A 908 35.05 40.60 40.16
N GLN A 909 34.31 40.30 41.23
CA GLN A 909 33.06 40.99 41.55
C GLN A 909 33.29 42.46 41.87
N ASP A 910 34.34 42.78 42.64
CA ASP A 910 34.77 44.14 42.93
C ASP A 910 35.15 44.89 41.64
N LEU A 911 35.95 44.28 40.75
CA LEU A 911 36.35 44.89 39.48
C LEU A 911 35.12 45.16 38.58
N LEU A 912 34.21 44.18 38.43
CA LEU A 912 33.02 44.34 37.61
C LEU A 912 32.02 45.37 38.15
N SER A 913 32.09 45.71 39.45
CA SER A 913 31.30 46.82 40.01
C SER A 913 31.76 48.21 39.51
N THR A 914 32.94 48.29 38.90
CA THR A 914 33.55 49.53 38.38
C THR A 914 33.75 49.55 36.86
N GLU A 915 34.10 48.39 36.26
CA GLU A 915 34.20 48.19 34.81
C GLU A 915 33.39 46.94 34.44
N GLU A 916 32.19 47.08 33.84
CA GLU A 916 31.30 45.96 33.42
C GLU A 916 31.85 45.13 32.23
N THR A 917 33.16 44.89 32.19
CA THR A 917 33.86 44.16 31.13
C THR A 917 34.87 43.19 31.73
N CYS A 918 34.95 41.98 31.16
CA CYS A 918 35.96 41.01 31.54
C CYS A 918 37.37 41.54 31.23
N PRO A 919 38.32 41.54 32.19
CA PRO A 919 39.67 42.05 31.97
C PRO A 919 40.51 41.19 31.01
N MET A 920 40.05 39.97 30.70
CA MET A 920 40.76 39.00 29.87
C MET A 920 40.27 38.97 28.41
N CYS A 921 38.96 38.93 28.17
CA CYS A 921 38.38 38.85 26.82
C CYS A 921 37.62 40.11 26.38
N GLU A 922 37.58 41.15 27.21
CA GLU A 922 36.89 42.44 26.97
C GLU A 922 35.37 42.35 26.68
N ALA A 923 34.78 41.16 26.74
CA ALA A 923 33.33 40.98 26.69
C ALA A 923 32.64 41.65 27.88
N ALA A 924 31.47 42.24 27.63
CA ALA A 924 30.61 42.77 28.68
C ALA A 924 30.24 41.66 29.68
N LEU A 925 30.30 41.95 30.98
CA LEU A 925 30.05 40.98 32.03
C LEU A 925 29.59 41.71 33.30
N ALA A 926 28.39 41.38 33.80
CA ALA A 926 27.87 41.97 35.02
C ALA A 926 28.36 41.23 36.29
N PRO A 927 28.45 41.89 37.46
CA PRO A 927 28.88 41.27 38.72
C PRO A 927 28.10 40.02 39.15
N GLY A 928 26.84 39.87 38.70
CA GLY A 928 25.98 38.72 38.98
C GLY A 928 26.12 37.54 38.00
N GLU A 929 26.87 37.71 36.91
CA GLU A 929 27.03 36.69 35.85
C GLU A 929 28.32 35.86 36.02
N ILE A 930 29.07 36.11 37.10
CA ILE A 930 30.27 35.37 37.46
C ILE A 930 29.90 33.93 37.84
N VAL A 931 30.58 32.95 37.23
CA VAL A 931 30.41 31.54 37.58
C VAL A 931 31.37 31.18 38.72
N LEU A 932 30.83 30.98 39.93
CA LEU A 932 31.59 30.44 41.06
C LEU A 932 32.08 29.02 40.73
N ALA A 933 33.36 28.73 41.00
CA ALA A 933 34.00 27.51 40.54
C ALA A 933 34.93 26.94 41.62
N GLY A 934 34.78 25.67 41.98
CA GLY A 934 35.69 25.03 42.92
C GLY A 934 37.11 24.92 42.34
N ALA A 935 38.14 25.13 43.18
CA ALA A 935 39.55 25.16 42.79
C ALA A 935 39.96 23.99 41.85
N ASN A 936 39.48 22.78 42.15
CA ASN A 936 39.73 21.55 41.40
C ASN A 936 39.42 21.65 39.89
N SER A 937 38.51 22.54 39.48
CA SER A 937 38.19 22.80 38.07
C SER A 937 39.35 23.40 37.27
N PHE A 938 40.23 24.17 37.94
CA PHE A 938 41.43 24.75 37.36
C PHE A 938 42.68 23.90 37.65
N LEU A 939 42.76 23.29 38.84
CA LEU A 939 43.96 22.56 39.28
C LEU A 939 44.13 21.19 38.60
N ARG A 940 43.04 20.51 38.20
CA ARG A 940 43.15 19.26 37.42
C ARG A 940 43.82 19.46 36.06
N ARG A 941 43.68 20.65 35.46
CA ARG A 941 44.31 21.00 34.17
C ARG A 941 45.83 21.12 34.34
N ALA A 942 46.27 21.93 35.31
CA ALA A 942 47.68 22.11 35.66
C ALA A 942 48.44 20.80 36.01
N ASN A 943 47.76 19.79 36.56
CA ASN A 943 48.39 18.51 36.90
C ASN A 943 48.52 17.56 35.68
N ILE A 944 47.55 17.54 34.78
CA ILE A 944 47.62 16.77 33.53
C ILE A 944 48.72 17.35 32.61
N GLU A 945 48.82 18.69 32.56
CA GLU A 945 49.81 19.44 31.81
C GLU A 945 51.26 19.05 32.16
N ARG A 946 51.55 18.67 33.41
CA ARG A 946 52.90 18.25 33.84
C ARG A 946 53.20 16.77 33.62
N GLN A 947 52.22 15.88 33.79
CA GLN A 947 52.44 14.44 33.58
C GLN A 947 52.79 14.12 32.12
N ALA A 948 52.19 14.84 31.16
CA ALA A 948 52.50 14.70 29.74
C ALA A 948 53.95 15.11 29.38
N MET A 949 54.51 16.13 30.04
CA MET A 949 55.90 16.57 29.79
C MET A 949 56.94 15.56 30.35
N CYS A 950 56.66 14.92 31.49
CA CYS A 950 57.56 13.90 32.03
C CYS A 950 57.61 12.62 31.15
N THR A 951 56.56 12.34 30.37
CA THR A 951 56.55 11.19 29.46
C THR A 951 57.27 11.42 28.14
N SER A 952 57.44 12.67 27.68
CA SER A 952 58.18 12.97 26.44
C SER A 952 59.70 12.94 26.59
N GLU A 953 60.24 13.16 27.80
CA GLU A 953 61.68 13.09 28.06
C GLU A 953 62.22 11.66 28.23
N LEU A 954 61.32 10.65 28.26
CA LEU A 954 61.66 9.23 28.40
C LEU A 954 61.45 8.42 27.10
N SER A 955 61.07 9.06 25.99
CA SER A 955 60.84 8.41 24.70
C SER A 955 61.95 8.61 23.67
N GLU A 956 63.09 9.21 24.05
CA GLU A 956 64.26 9.45 23.17
C GLU A 956 65.46 8.53 23.47
N THR A 957 65.22 7.28 23.87
CA THR A 957 66.23 6.21 23.79
C THR A 957 65.59 4.87 23.42
N GLU A 958 66.32 4.10 22.60
CA GLU A 958 66.07 2.69 22.23
C GLU A 958 65.01 2.43 21.13
N SER A 959 65.49 2.46 19.89
CA SER A 959 64.93 1.70 18.77
C SER A 959 65.99 0.73 18.23
N HIS A 960 65.88 -0.57 18.57
CA HIS A 960 66.50 -1.68 17.83
C HIS A 960 65.75 -3.00 18.14
N ASP A 961 65.10 -3.55 17.12
CA ASP A 961 65.10 -4.97 16.67
C ASP A 961 65.49 -6.04 17.74
N ASP A 962 64.69 -7.06 18.10
CA ASP A 962 64.21 -8.16 17.24
C ASP A 962 63.20 -9.14 17.94
N GLU A 963 62.51 -9.92 17.10
CA GLU A 963 61.83 -11.25 17.23
C GLU A 963 61.24 -11.84 18.56
N ASP A 964 59.93 -12.09 18.47
CA ASP A 964 59.15 -13.32 18.83
C ASP A 964 58.88 -13.78 20.30
N MET A 965 57.69 -14.41 20.45
CA MET A 965 57.19 -15.27 21.54
C MET A 965 56.99 -14.73 22.97
N GLY A 966 55.74 -14.76 23.46
CA GLY A 966 55.47 -14.96 24.89
C GLY A 966 54.30 -14.19 25.51
N SER A 967 53.09 -14.74 25.45
CA SER A 967 51.92 -14.22 26.17
C SER A 967 52.07 -14.29 27.71
N LYS A 968 51.97 -13.14 28.41
CA LYS A 968 51.38 -12.89 29.77
C LYS A 968 51.95 -11.63 30.45
N ALA A 969 51.44 -10.43 30.14
CA ALA A 969 51.76 -9.22 30.92
C ALA A 969 50.65 -8.15 31.01
N THR A 970 49.41 -8.43 30.59
CA THR A 970 48.29 -7.47 30.63
C THR A 970 47.18 -7.91 31.60
N LYS A 971 47.48 -7.89 32.92
CA LYS A 971 46.44 -8.11 33.96
C LYS A 971 46.78 -7.62 35.40
N ARG A 972 47.58 -6.55 35.54
CA ARG A 972 48.03 -6.04 36.87
C ARG A 972 48.12 -4.50 37.00
N GLN A 973 47.34 -3.74 36.23
CA GLN A 973 47.32 -2.27 36.34
C GLN A 973 45.92 -1.63 36.52
N GLU A 974 44.87 -2.43 36.77
CA GLU A 974 43.51 -1.92 37.04
C GLU A 974 43.08 -2.00 38.52
N GLU A 975 43.95 -2.48 39.44
CA GLU A 975 43.58 -2.72 40.86
C GLU A 975 44.10 -1.67 41.86
N ASN A 976 44.72 -0.57 41.42
CA ASN A 976 45.25 0.49 42.30
C ASN A 976 44.41 1.79 42.36
N ILE A 977 43.14 1.74 41.95
CA ILE A 977 42.16 2.85 42.08
C ILE A 977 41.04 2.49 43.07
N VAL A 978 41.40 1.90 44.22
CA VAL A 978 40.53 1.78 45.40
C VAL A 978 41.34 2.03 46.66
N SER A 979 41.61 3.31 46.94
CA SER A 979 42.12 3.82 48.21
C SER A 979 41.93 5.34 48.24
N ILE A 980 41.56 5.91 49.40
CA ILE A 980 41.31 7.36 49.60
C ILE A 980 39.99 7.90 48.98
N LEU A 981 38.89 7.12 49.04
CA LEU A 981 37.51 7.66 48.96
C LEU A 981 36.55 7.01 49.99
N ASP A 982 37.08 6.62 51.16
CA ASP A 982 36.29 6.19 52.32
C ASP A 982 36.55 7.14 53.51
N ALA A 983 35.91 8.31 53.50
CA ALA A 983 35.69 9.16 54.67
C ALA A 983 34.58 10.20 54.40
N PHE A 984 33.76 10.46 55.43
CA PHE A 984 32.74 11.51 55.55
C PHE A 984 31.31 11.26 55.00
N GLU A 985 30.59 10.50 55.83
CA GLU A 985 29.37 10.93 56.56
C GLU A 985 27.96 10.72 55.97
N THR A 986 27.14 10.08 56.81
CA THR A 986 25.75 9.67 56.60
C THR A 986 24.76 10.45 57.48
N VAL A 987 23.84 11.20 56.86
CA VAL A 987 22.48 11.57 57.32
C VAL A 987 21.63 11.87 56.05
N GLY A 988 20.34 11.53 55.90
CA GLY A 988 19.44 10.70 56.73
C GLY A 988 17.96 10.96 56.40
N SER A 989 17.07 10.00 56.73
CA SER A 989 15.59 10.06 56.64
C SER A 989 14.96 10.05 55.21
N THR A 990 14.27 8.97 54.80
CA THR A 990 12.78 8.77 54.71
C THR A 990 12.07 9.47 53.53
N ALA A 991 11.11 8.90 52.80
CA ALA A 991 10.48 7.55 52.80
C ALA A 991 9.68 7.30 51.49
N GLU A 992 9.31 6.03 51.23
CA GLU A 992 8.15 5.56 50.41
C GLU A 992 8.12 5.88 48.89
N SER A 993 7.56 5.06 47.97
CA SER A 993 6.75 3.83 48.10
C SER A 993 6.90 2.87 46.88
N ASN A 994 6.36 1.66 47.07
CA ASN A 994 6.15 0.51 46.16
C ASN A 994 5.70 0.85 44.70
N SER A 995 5.74 -0.05 43.70
CA SER A 995 5.59 -1.52 43.74
C SER A 995 6.20 -2.28 42.54
N ARG A 996 6.53 -3.56 42.75
CA ARG A 996 6.91 -4.55 41.73
C ARG A 996 5.67 -5.19 41.07
N THR A 997 5.82 -5.69 39.84
CA THR A 997 5.34 -7.03 39.43
C THR A 997 6.11 -7.55 38.22
N ALA A 998 6.38 -8.85 38.20
CA ALA A 998 6.96 -9.58 37.09
C ALA A 998 6.39 -11.02 37.06
N ALA A 999 6.60 -11.71 35.93
CA ALA A 999 6.40 -13.13 35.66
C ALA A 999 4.98 -13.65 35.37
N GLU A 1000 4.82 -14.16 34.15
CA GLU A 1000 3.89 -15.25 33.79
C GLU A 1000 4.44 -16.61 34.28
N PRO A 1001 3.57 -17.61 34.52
CA PRO A 1001 3.93 -19.02 34.46
C PRO A 1001 3.10 -19.83 33.42
N PRO A 1002 3.56 -21.02 32.99
CA PRO A 1002 3.07 -21.71 31.79
C PRO A 1002 1.94 -22.74 32.01
N SER A 1003 1.46 -23.27 30.88
CA SER A 1003 0.36 -24.25 30.70
C SER A 1003 0.60 -25.66 31.25
N PRO A 1004 -0.49 -26.45 31.40
CA PRO A 1004 -0.46 -27.85 31.00
C PRO A 1004 -1.69 -28.34 30.20
N GLU A 1005 -1.59 -29.58 29.75
CA GLU A 1005 -2.33 -30.26 28.67
C GLU A 1005 -3.79 -30.71 28.93
N LYS A 1006 -4.52 -30.90 27.81
CA LYS A 1006 -5.49 -31.98 27.47
C LYS A 1006 -6.54 -32.43 28.53
N ARG A 1007 -7.83 -32.20 28.23
CA ARG A 1007 -8.83 -33.26 27.91
C ARG A 1007 -10.21 -32.69 27.56
N CYS A 1008 -10.99 -33.52 26.85
CA CYS A 1008 -12.33 -33.30 26.30
C CYS A 1008 -12.37 -32.42 25.04
#